data_AF-A0AAD9KGQ4-F1
#
_entry.id   AF-A0AAD9KGQ4-F1
#
_cell.length_a   1.000
_cell.length_b   1.000
_cell.length_c   1.000
_cell.angle_alpha   90.00
_cell.angle_beta   90.00
_cell.angle_gamma   90.00
#
_symmetry.space_group_name_H-M   'P 1'
#
loop_
_entity.id
_entity.type
_entity.pdbx_description
1 polymer ?
#
loop_
_entity_poly.entity_id
_entity_poly.type
_entity_poly.pdbx_seq_one_letter_code
_entity_poly.pdbx_strand_id
1 'polypeptide(L)'
;MDFAGFARNQFNYGEGQENIGNNVTLVSDTRSYLCDIHKDGTHEKQITCYTRPMKAATYYVRVSVDGAQLAMADYCNNHPTSRSCSFTARFQNTPDIRQLTPHSGTPGTIVTVSGQIFTAFYGSNILTANSTNGVIAKLLRAYMGGINCEVLDELGNIKELVLDGKYGEKYTGHFKCSIDSKYIEVTEVTPSSGGTEGGTFLHIHGTGLDDTTDAATQVLVGGNRGWHLEIWNSEKMQNVNEVDNIATLNETLDGYNVSYIDDAKYDYDGQKHVARVSGYFVAPDSGNFTFYIKGEHIAKMYLTAQDTRTEIVSFRGSTYNHWRKGEELMLEKGRRYLLEIFVTSGDRKNTKIEVGVHRSNAPYNAAQTAWGRDEKQTITTSTDIRPEIQEINLSGWPETQTSTQEVQTISIDTADVTSRFRVGLSGVYTNWLTIAVSEEDLASELSSLMTIQPDTVSVKKDHNGNTYKFSVTFRSDRGSWPLLSIMSNEDTHLNVNVERDTKGVPSYKRITFAYNGIRAPPVRANANSTEVASAITELLGVRCPDSITKPPADTTYLLHDYEGKYTDGIAPEFGAPMKSEEAFCGQTLLHAVDDMYLLYPHRTNFKPIRLNSNPWMCLAHRGYINRFMMSYIYYDNDQKITKNWQGFNMDGKMKQGSQWSYSCINLLKLIRDREEGAPSIVILNLLKLVKGPNPPFKDIYVDVVYFGRVPTTDDPEAMLKARQLPPFRVKSLSVSSVASKVYRLEMQPWECYQPDKFSTWNTKGGAVTVTRVQKASEGVSGYFSLSWKGSNPLDVPADVNAEDMQALLQTNIPGMGVINVERTGDCTGHKWSVTWLTVPGELPLIEVTSTTELHGSSVTVAVKEETAGGLFYNPLPGNLLRTHHKTPQVTVTVNDIPIKCSGSCSYTWDDSKTPTVSAVSPTSGAAGVEVTVTGTGFDGATKENNVVKIGNITCNVSSATDTEINCTAGMGPAGPRTVWVSVIGKGAAKVDESVSMDFEYTAALTAISPTSGGIGGGIALTVTGAGFDSSHVVKLDGSDICKTQSVSLTNITCVVPAHAEGAVDVTIEQNNTVIVGSDNSVMFTYQNEITPRVTNQSITTATPQGGQVVRIDITNFGSLSSVLVGKTSAPVVTQDTNFVTILLPPLGDGVHQIYLNVIGKGYLVTDT
;
A
#
# COMPACT_ATOMS: atom_id res chain seq x y z
N MET A 1 -43.11 -17.05 -16.80
CA MET A 1 -42.29 -16.16 -15.96
C MET A 1 -40.95 -16.08 -16.67
N ASP A 2 -40.74 -14.95 -17.35
CA ASP A 2 -39.52 -14.69 -18.11
C ASP A 2 -38.36 -14.47 -17.14
N PHE A 3 -37.33 -15.32 -17.22
CA PHE A 3 -36.09 -15.09 -16.50
C PHE A 3 -35.34 -13.95 -17.20
N ALA A 4 -35.22 -12.79 -16.55
CA ALA A 4 -34.34 -11.73 -17.00
C ALA A 4 -32.88 -12.18 -16.79
N GLY A 5 -32.20 -12.57 -17.87
CA GLY A 5 -30.75 -12.84 -17.85
C GLY A 5 -29.92 -11.58 -17.63
N PHE A 6 -28.63 -11.74 -17.34
CA PHE A 6 -27.69 -10.63 -17.07
C PHE A 6 -27.52 -9.72 -18.30
N ALA A 7 -27.96 -8.46 -18.25
CA ALA A 7 -27.97 -7.65 -19.47
C ALA A 7 -26.60 -7.01 -19.78
N ARG A 8 -26.14 -7.14 -21.04
CA ARG A 8 -24.86 -6.61 -21.56
C ARG A 8 -24.79 -5.08 -21.59
N ASN A 9 -25.89 -4.39 -21.35
CA ASN A 9 -26.04 -2.93 -21.37
C ASN A 9 -26.28 -2.33 -19.97
N GLN A 10 -26.17 -3.15 -18.92
CA GLN A 10 -26.47 -2.80 -17.54
C GLN A 10 -25.21 -2.94 -16.65
N PHE A 11 -24.19 -2.12 -16.93
CA PHE A 11 -22.97 -2.05 -16.13
C PHE A 11 -23.03 -0.87 -15.17
N ASN A 12 -22.47 -1.02 -13.97
CA ASN A 12 -22.34 0.07 -13.02
C ASN A 12 -21.03 0.84 -13.27
N TYR A 13 -21.10 2.10 -13.71
CA TYR A 13 -19.94 3.00 -13.80
C TYR A 13 -20.29 4.41 -13.30
N GLY A 14 -19.53 4.91 -12.33
CA GLY A 14 -19.60 6.30 -11.83
C GLY A 14 -20.07 6.44 -10.37
N GLU A 15 -19.62 7.51 -9.71
CA GLU A 15 -20.08 7.90 -8.36
C GLU A 15 -21.61 8.15 -8.38
N GLY A 16 -22.36 7.51 -7.47
CA GLY A 16 -23.82 7.69 -7.34
C GLY A 16 -24.71 6.70 -8.10
N GLN A 17 -24.18 5.66 -8.76
CA GLN A 17 -24.97 4.64 -9.48
C GLN A 17 -24.98 3.23 -8.83
N GLU A 18 -24.79 3.16 -7.51
CA GLU A 18 -24.64 1.90 -6.74
C GLU A 18 -25.79 0.89 -6.90
N ASN A 19 -26.98 1.35 -7.30
CA ASN A 19 -28.20 0.56 -7.40
C ASN A 19 -28.64 0.24 -8.84
N ILE A 20 -27.79 0.47 -9.85
CA ILE A 20 -28.17 0.27 -11.26
C ILE A 20 -27.21 -0.73 -11.91
N GLY A 21 -27.77 -1.70 -12.64
CA GLY A 21 -27.05 -2.74 -13.38
C GLY A 21 -26.67 -3.99 -12.60
N ASN A 22 -25.79 -4.82 -13.17
CA ASN A 22 -25.28 -6.04 -12.53
C ASN A 22 -24.30 -5.67 -11.42
N ASN A 23 -24.57 -6.11 -10.20
CA ASN A 23 -23.68 -5.94 -9.05
C ASN A 23 -23.42 -7.29 -8.39
N VAL A 24 -22.13 -7.63 -8.25
CA VAL A 24 -21.66 -8.84 -7.59
C VAL A 24 -20.87 -8.46 -6.35
N THR A 25 -21.32 -8.97 -5.19
CA THR A 25 -20.62 -8.83 -3.92
C THR A 25 -20.19 -10.19 -3.39
N LEU A 26 -18.99 -10.23 -2.84
CA LEU A 26 -18.38 -11.40 -2.22
C LEU A 26 -18.46 -11.22 -0.71
N VAL A 27 -19.34 -11.98 -0.07
CA VAL A 27 -19.68 -11.80 1.35
C VAL A 27 -19.20 -12.98 2.19
N SER A 28 -18.52 -12.73 3.28
CA SER A 28 -18.28 -13.72 4.35
C SER A 28 -19.17 -13.38 5.55
N ASP A 29 -19.05 -14.13 6.62
CA ASP A 29 -19.77 -13.87 7.87
C ASP A 29 -19.41 -12.50 8.50
N THR A 30 -18.29 -11.89 8.10
CA THR A 30 -17.74 -10.67 8.72
C THR A 30 -17.37 -9.57 7.73
N ARG A 31 -17.47 -9.80 6.42
CA ARG A 31 -16.93 -8.88 5.38
C ARG A 31 -17.74 -8.94 4.10
N SER A 32 -17.73 -7.85 3.34
CA SER A 32 -18.25 -7.82 1.97
C SER A 32 -17.27 -7.08 1.06
N TYR A 33 -16.94 -7.66 -0.08
CA TYR A 33 -16.12 -7.05 -1.10
C TYR A 33 -16.91 -6.90 -2.39
N LEU A 34 -16.86 -5.72 -2.99
CA LEU A 34 -17.39 -5.50 -4.34
C LEU A 34 -16.50 -6.23 -5.36
N CYS A 35 -17.12 -6.88 -6.35
CA CYS A 35 -16.43 -7.46 -7.51
C CYS A 35 -16.71 -6.60 -8.74
N ASP A 36 -15.68 -5.92 -9.25
CA ASP A 36 -15.84 -4.90 -10.30
C ASP A 36 -16.11 -5.59 -11.66
N ILE A 37 -17.30 -5.38 -12.24
CA ILE A 37 -17.74 -6.12 -13.43
C ILE A 37 -16.84 -5.88 -14.64
N HIS A 38 -16.36 -6.97 -15.24
CA HIS A 38 -15.58 -6.96 -16.48
C HIS A 38 -16.51 -6.96 -17.70
N LYS A 39 -16.44 -5.88 -18.48
CA LYS A 39 -17.31 -5.63 -19.63
C LYS A 39 -17.28 -6.75 -20.68
N ASP A 40 -16.10 -7.19 -21.07
CA ASP A 40 -15.94 -8.10 -22.22
C ASP A 40 -16.16 -9.57 -21.85
N GLY A 41 -16.11 -9.90 -20.56
CA GLY A 41 -16.37 -11.26 -20.04
C GLY A 41 -17.82 -11.48 -19.60
N THR A 42 -18.64 -10.43 -19.59
CA THR A 42 -20.02 -10.46 -19.08
C THR A 42 -21.03 -10.46 -20.25
N HIS A 43 -21.99 -11.37 -20.21
CA HIS A 43 -23.08 -11.52 -21.19
C HIS A 43 -24.32 -12.15 -20.55
N GLU A 44 -25.38 -12.38 -21.34
CA GLU A 44 -26.72 -12.86 -20.91
C GLU A 44 -26.77 -14.10 -19.99
N LYS A 45 -25.68 -14.86 -19.89
CA LYS A 45 -25.60 -16.13 -19.12
C LYS A 45 -24.39 -16.21 -18.19
N GLN A 46 -23.56 -15.17 -18.14
CA GLN A 46 -22.31 -15.17 -17.37
C GLN A 46 -21.95 -13.75 -16.94
N ILE A 47 -21.58 -13.59 -15.66
CA ILE A 47 -20.90 -12.39 -15.17
C ILE A 47 -19.43 -12.73 -14.94
N THR A 48 -18.55 -11.89 -15.46
CA THR A 48 -17.12 -11.90 -15.10
C THR A 48 -16.81 -10.60 -14.37
N CYS A 49 -16.06 -10.66 -13.28
CA CYS A 49 -15.72 -9.49 -12.47
C CYS A 49 -14.32 -9.63 -11.88
N TYR A 50 -13.69 -8.50 -11.56
CA TYR A 50 -12.40 -8.42 -10.89
C TYR A 50 -12.58 -8.33 -9.38
N THR A 51 -11.89 -9.19 -8.65
CA THR A 51 -11.86 -9.15 -7.19
C THR A 51 -10.96 -8.02 -6.71
N ARG A 52 -11.45 -7.20 -5.77
CA ARG A 52 -10.62 -6.23 -5.05
C ARG A 52 -9.66 -6.92 -4.06
N PRO A 53 -8.63 -6.22 -3.54
CA PRO A 53 -7.83 -6.74 -2.44
C PRO A 53 -8.73 -7.18 -1.27
N MET A 54 -8.66 -8.46 -0.91
CA MET A 54 -9.51 -9.09 0.12
C MET A 54 -8.69 -10.03 0.98
N LYS A 55 -9.02 -10.12 2.28
CA LYS A 55 -8.29 -11.02 3.17
C LYS A 55 -8.57 -12.48 2.81
N ALA A 56 -7.63 -13.35 3.15
CA ALA A 56 -7.80 -14.79 2.95
C ALA A 56 -8.99 -15.31 3.76
N ALA A 57 -10.05 -15.72 3.06
CA ALA A 57 -11.26 -16.29 3.63
C ALA A 57 -12.09 -16.94 2.50
N THR A 58 -13.13 -17.67 2.88
CA THR A 58 -14.19 -18.08 1.95
C THR A 58 -15.28 -17.02 1.94
N TYR A 59 -15.61 -16.54 0.76
CA TYR A 59 -16.67 -15.59 0.48
C TYR A 59 -17.74 -16.27 -0.37
N TYR A 60 -18.98 -15.86 -0.17
CA TYR A 60 -20.16 -16.33 -0.88
C TYR A 60 -20.60 -15.27 -1.88
N VAL A 61 -21.06 -15.69 -3.04
CA VAL A 61 -21.46 -14.77 -4.10
C VAL A 61 -22.89 -14.26 -3.85
N ARG A 62 -23.05 -12.94 -3.87
CA ARG A 62 -24.33 -12.23 -3.84
C ARG A 62 -24.46 -11.43 -5.12
N VAL A 63 -25.57 -11.63 -5.83
CA VAL A 63 -25.84 -10.94 -7.10
C VAL A 63 -27.10 -10.11 -6.96
N SER A 64 -27.02 -8.87 -7.42
CA SER A 64 -28.18 -8.00 -7.60
C SER A 64 -28.17 -7.43 -9.02
N VAL A 65 -29.37 -7.18 -9.55
CA VAL A 65 -29.59 -6.56 -10.86
C VAL A 65 -30.51 -5.38 -10.64
N ASP A 66 -30.08 -4.18 -11.02
CA ASP A 66 -30.83 -2.93 -10.85
C ASP A 66 -31.31 -2.70 -9.40
N GLY A 67 -30.46 -3.02 -8.43
CA GLY A 67 -30.75 -2.85 -7.00
C GLY A 67 -31.66 -3.93 -6.40
N ALA A 68 -32.21 -4.84 -7.21
CA ALA A 68 -32.97 -5.99 -6.75
C ALA A 68 -32.04 -7.20 -6.55
N GLN A 69 -31.98 -7.72 -5.32
CA GLN A 69 -31.20 -8.92 -5.02
C GLN A 69 -31.84 -10.16 -5.65
N LEU A 70 -31.07 -10.93 -6.43
CA LEU A 70 -31.55 -12.18 -7.02
C LEU A 70 -31.73 -13.25 -5.94
N ALA A 71 -32.75 -14.11 -6.10
CA ALA A 71 -32.95 -15.21 -5.16
C ALA A 71 -31.84 -16.24 -5.36
N MET A 72 -31.34 -16.78 -4.24
CA MET A 72 -30.23 -17.73 -4.24
C MET A 72 -30.57 -19.07 -4.94
N ALA A 73 -31.86 -19.34 -5.15
CA ALA A 73 -32.34 -20.43 -5.99
C ALA A 73 -31.96 -20.25 -7.46
N ASP A 74 -31.92 -19.00 -7.95
CA ASP A 74 -31.81 -18.69 -9.39
C ASP A 74 -30.37 -18.83 -9.91
N TYR A 75 -29.37 -18.68 -9.04
CA TYR A 75 -27.96 -18.72 -9.43
C TYR A 75 -27.08 -19.64 -8.55
N CYS A 76 -27.62 -20.15 -7.44
CA CYS A 76 -26.89 -21.03 -6.51
C CYS A 76 -27.66 -22.28 -6.07
N ASN A 77 -28.83 -22.57 -6.65
CA ASN A 77 -29.68 -23.72 -6.28
C ASN A 77 -29.87 -23.86 -4.74
N ASN A 78 -29.97 -22.75 -4.01
CA ASN A 78 -30.06 -22.72 -2.53
C ASN A 78 -28.88 -23.35 -1.75
N HIS A 79 -27.72 -23.54 -2.39
CA HIS A 79 -26.51 -24.07 -1.73
C HIS A 79 -25.38 -23.03 -1.70
N PRO A 80 -25.45 -22.03 -0.78
CA PRO A 80 -24.47 -20.96 -0.68
C PRO A 80 -23.05 -21.46 -0.37
N THR A 81 -22.93 -22.58 0.35
CA THR A 81 -21.65 -23.19 0.72
C THR A 81 -21.08 -24.13 -0.35
N SER A 82 -21.76 -24.30 -1.48
CA SER A 82 -21.24 -25.12 -2.58
C SER A 82 -20.03 -24.45 -3.23
N ARG A 83 -19.07 -25.26 -3.71
CA ARG A 83 -17.89 -24.77 -4.42
C ARG A 83 -18.23 -23.90 -5.65
N SER A 84 -19.43 -24.07 -6.21
CA SER A 84 -19.93 -23.30 -7.35
C SER A 84 -20.40 -21.89 -6.98
N CYS A 85 -20.64 -21.60 -5.70
CA CYS A 85 -21.17 -20.31 -5.20
C CYS A 85 -20.32 -19.67 -4.10
N SER A 86 -19.14 -20.22 -3.86
CA SER A 86 -18.17 -19.70 -2.90
C SER A 86 -16.83 -19.42 -3.59
N PHE A 87 -16.30 -18.22 -3.40
CA PHE A 87 -14.94 -17.84 -3.78
C PHE A 87 -14.04 -17.88 -2.56
N THR A 88 -12.96 -18.67 -2.57
CA THR A 88 -12.01 -18.68 -1.46
C THR A 88 -10.75 -17.91 -1.83
N ALA A 89 -10.61 -16.71 -1.27
CA ALA A 89 -9.35 -15.97 -1.33
C ALA A 89 -8.34 -16.65 -0.40
N ARG A 90 -7.13 -16.92 -0.90
CA ARG A 90 -6.04 -17.46 -0.09
C ARG A 90 -4.82 -16.61 -0.29
N PHE A 91 -4.20 -16.14 0.80
CA PHE A 91 -2.98 -15.33 0.73
C PHE A 91 -1.88 -16.06 -0.06
N GLN A 92 -1.77 -17.38 0.14
CA GLN A 92 -0.84 -18.24 -0.60
C GLN A 92 -1.09 -18.32 -2.13
N ASN A 93 -2.22 -17.80 -2.63
CA ASN A 93 -2.58 -17.77 -4.06
C ASN A 93 -2.61 -16.34 -4.64
N THR A 94 -2.30 -15.32 -3.84
CA THR A 94 -2.26 -13.91 -4.28
C THR A 94 -0.81 -13.51 -4.53
N PRO A 95 -0.46 -13.00 -5.73
CA PRO A 95 0.90 -12.55 -5.96
C PRO A 95 1.12 -11.25 -5.21
N ASP A 96 2.27 -11.11 -4.56
CA ASP A 96 2.68 -9.90 -3.85
C ASP A 96 3.99 -9.38 -4.46
N ILE A 97 4.16 -8.05 -4.44
CA ILE A 97 5.44 -7.42 -4.75
C ILE A 97 6.02 -7.00 -3.41
N ARG A 98 7.09 -7.66 -2.98
CA ARG A 98 7.77 -7.36 -1.71
C ARG A 98 8.90 -6.37 -1.88
N GLN A 99 9.53 -6.40 -3.05
CA GLN A 99 10.71 -5.60 -3.30
C GLN A 99 10.81 -5.24 -4.79
N LEU A 100 11.16 -4.00 -5.06
CA LEU A 100 11.60 -3.51 -6.35
C LEU A 100 13.07 -3.12 -6.22
N THR A 101 13.93 -3.64 -7.08
CA THR A 101 15.35 -3.27 -7.06
C THR A 101 15.87 -3.02 -8.47
N PRO A 102 16.35 -1.80 -8.78
CA PRO A 102 16.31 -0.60 -7.93
C PRO A 102 14.89 -0.01 -7.80
N HIS A 103 14.64 0.86 -6.81
CA HIS A 103 13.32 1.50 -6.60
C HIS A 103 13.06 2.68 -7.56
N SER A 104 14.13 3.21 -8.14
CA SER A 104 14.15 4.20 -9.21
C SER A 104 15.27 3.82 -10.18
N GLY A 105 15.18 4.28 -11.42
CA GLY A 105 16.18 3.99 -12.44
C GLY A 105 15.88 4.78 -13.70
N THR A 106 16.88 4.86 -14.57
CA THR A 106 16.71 5.42 -15.92
C THR A 106 15.86 4.46 -16.76
N PRO A 107 15.01 4.91 -17.69
CA PRO A 107 14.37 4.04 -18.68
C PRO A 107 15.35 3.06 -19.34
N GLY A 108 14.91 1.81 -19.55
CA GLY A 108 15.79 0.67 -19.86
C GLY A 108 16.43 -0.01 -18.64
N THR A 109 16.41 0.61 -17.45
CA THR A 109 16.83 -0.05 -16.20
C THR A 109 16.05 -1.34 -16.03
N ILE A 110 16.78 -2.43 -15.83
CA ILE A 110 16.18 -3.72 -15.53
C ILE A 110 15.78 -3.70 -14.06
N VAL A 111 14.49 -3.57 -13.82
CA VAL A 111 13.92 -3.62 -12.48
C VAL A 111 13.67 -5.08 -12.14
N THR A 112 14.25 -5.51 -11.03
CA THR A 112 13.95 -6.80 -10.43
C THR A 112 12.74 -6.63 -9.52
N VAL A 113 11.65 -7.28 -9.89
CA VAL A 113 10.42 -7.35 -9.11
C VAL A 113 10.43 -8.67 -8.36
N SER A 114 10.60 -8.61 -7.04
CA SER A 114 10.66 -9.78 -6.18
C SER A 114 9.46 -9.82 -5.24
N GLY A 115 8.95 -11.01 -4.98
CA GLY A 115 7.84 -11.22 -4.08
C GLY A 115 7.27 -12.61 -4.22
N GLN A 116 5.95 -12.71 -4.10
CA GLN A 116 5.22 -13.94 -4.21
C GLN A 116 4.84 -14.14 -5.68
N ILE A 117 5.67 -14.90 -6.38
CA ILE A 117 5.52 -15.20 -7.81
C ILE A 117 5.18 -16.68 -7.95
N PHE A 118 4.14 -17.00 -8.73
CA PHE A 118 3.63 -18.38 -8.83
C PHE A 118 4.05 -19.13 -10.08
N THR A 119 4.65 -18.44 -11.04
CA THR A 119 4.91 -18.99 -12.36
C THR A 119 6.26 -18.56 -12.90
N ALA A 120 6.92 -19.49 -13.58
CA ALA A 120 8.10 -19.23 -14.40
C ALA A 120 7.74 -18.86 -15.86
N PHE A 121 6.45 -18.70 -16.18
CA PHE A 121 5.95 -18.49 -17.55
C PHE A 121 5.36 -17.10 -17.78
N TYR A 122 5.68 -16.50 -18.94
CA TYR A 122 5.16 -15.23 -19.42
C TYR A 122 4.43 -15.38 -20.76
N GLY A 123 3.37 -14.59 -20.98
CA GLY A 123 2.65 -14.49 -22.26
C GLY A 123 1.70 -15.64 -22.58
N SER A 124 1.37 -15.82 -23.87
CA SER A 124 0.38 -16.79 -24.36
C SER A 124 0.91 -18.21 -24.59
N ASN A 125 2.21 -18.43 -24.50
CA ASN A 125 2.84 -19.54 -25.22
C ASN A 125 2.69 -20.93 -24.61
N ILE A 126 2.11 -21.11 -23.42
CA ILE A 126 1.95 -22.44 -22.84
C ILE A 126 0.69 -22.53 -21.97
N LEU A 127 -0.33 -23.28 -22.41
CA LEU A 127 -1.59 -23.50 -21.67
C LEU A 127 -1.63 -24.81 -20.87
N THR A 128 -0.62 -25.68 -21.01
CA THR A 128 -0.62 -27.05 -20.45
C THR A 128 0.59 -27.38 -19.56
N ALA A 129 1.53 -26.46 -19.35
CA ALA A 129 2.70 -26.71 -18.50
C ALA A 129 2.47 -26.24 -17.07
N ASN A 130 2.84 -27.08 -16.12
CA ASN A 130 2.94 -26.71 -14.72
C ASN A 130 4.24 -25.94 -14.51
N SER A 131 4.18 -24.86 -13.74
CA SER A 131 5.39 -24.20 -13.24
C SER A 131 6.20 -25.18 -12.37
N THR A 132 7.47 -24.88 -12.07
CA THR A 132 8.35 -25.73 -11.25
C THR A 132 7.82 -26.01 -9.84
N ASN A 133 6.83 -25.23 -9.39
CA ASN A 133 6.10 -25.38 -8.13
C ASN A 133 4.76 -26.14 -8.28
N GLY A 134 4.42 -26.65 -9.47
CA GLY A 134 3.21 -27.44 -9.75
C GLY A 134 1.94 -26.63 -10.08
N VAL A 135 2.00 -25.30 -10.10
CA VAL A 135 0.83 -24.43 -10.36
C VAL A 135 0.67 -24.13 -11.86
N ILE A 136 -0.56 -24.19 -12.36
CA ILE A 136 -0.93 -23.77 -13.72
C ILE A 136 -1.32 -22.28 -13.68
N ALA A 137 -0.34 -21.40 -13.88
CA ALA A 137 -0.52 -19.94 -13.91
C ALA A 137 0.47 -19.29 -14.89
N LYS A 138 0.17 -18.07 -15.35
CA LYS A 138 1.04 -17.29 -16.26
C LYS A 138 1.02 -15.81 -15.93
N LEU A 139 2.16 -15.14 -16.10
CA LEU A 139 2.25 -13.68 -16.09
C LEU A 139 1.88 -13.19 -17.49
N LEU A 140 0.79 -12.43 -17.63
CA LEU A 140 0.34 -11.98 -18.95
C LEU A 140 0.97 -10.67 -19.37
N ARG A 141 1.09 -9.73 -18.43
CA ARG A 141 1.61 -8.37 -18.64
C ARG A 141 2.20 -7.88 -17.31
N ALA A 142 3.15 -6.97 -17.39
CA ALA A 142 3.67 -6.25 -16.24
C ALA A 142 3.64 -4.75 -16.56
N TYR A 143 3.25 -3.93 -15.59
CA TYR A 143 3.18 -2.48 -15.74
C TYR A 143 3.82 -1.78 -14.55
N MET A 144 4.48 -0.65 -14.79
CA MET A 144 5.01 0.25 -13.77
C MET A 144 4.52 1.66 -14.03
N GLY A 145 3.71 2.21 -13.12
CA GLY A 145 3.14 3.56 -13.28
C GLY A 145 2.27 3.74 -14.53
N GLY A 146 1.66 2.66 -15.03
CA GLY A 146 0.89 2.65 -16.29
C GLY A 146 1.72 2.41 -17.55
N ILE A 147 3.05 2.40 -17.45
CA ILE A 147 3.97 2.10 -18.56
C ILE A 147 4.21 0.59 -18.62
N ASN A 148 4.30 0.03 -19.82
CA ASN A 148 4.62 -1.39 -20.01
C ASN A 148 6.01 -1.70 -19.43
N CYS A 149 6.09 -2.68 -18.53
CA CYS A 149 7.35 -3.22 -18.04
C CYS A 149 7.67 -4.47 -18.85
N GLU A 150 8.51 -4.32 -19.86
CA GLU A 150 8.79 -5.34 -20.85
C GLU A 150 9.61 -6.48 -20.24
N VAL A 151 8.97 -7.63 -20.07
CA VAL A 151 9.56 -8.85 -19.50
C VAL A 151 10.35 -9.62 -20.55
N LEU A 152 10.05 -9.40 -21.84
CA LEU A 152 10.77 -10.03 -22.94
C LEU A 152 11.98 -9.17 -23.36
N ASP A 153 13.00 -9.81 -23.91
CA ASP A 153 14.10 -9.15 -24.61
C ASP A 153 13.72 -8.87 -26.08
N GLU A 154 14.62 -8.22 -26.82
CA GLU A 154 14.43 -7.86 -28.24
C GLU A 154 14.23 -9.08 -29.16
N LEU A 155 14.62 -10.27 -28.71
CA LEU A 155 14.48 -11.54 -29.42
C LEU A 155 13.20 -12.29 -29.01
N GLY A 156 12.40 -11.74 -28.10
CA GLY A 156 11.18 -12.34 -27.58
C GLY A 156 11.39 -13.38 -26.49
N ASN A 157 12.59 -13.50 -25.92
CA ASN A 157 12.87 -14.40 -24.79
C ASN A 157 12.59 -13.71 -23.47
N ILE A 158 12.20 -14.48 -22.45
CA ILE A 158 12.01 -13.95 -21.10
C ILE A 158 13.37 -13.53 -20.52
N LYS A 159 13.51 -12.26 -20.12
CA LYS A 159 14.74 -11.71 -19.53
C LYS A 159 15.20 -12.52 -18.32
N GLU A 160 14.32 -12.60 -17.32
CA GLU A 160 14.49 -13.45 -16.15
C GLU A 160 13.14 -13.57 -15.44
N LEU A 161 12.68 -14.79 -15.18
CA LEU A 161 11.50 -15.08 -14.39
C LEU A 161 11.75 -16.40 -13.66
N VAL A 162 12.12 -16.29 -12.39
CA VAL A 162 12.67 -17.40 -11.60
C VAL A 162 11.85 -17.57 -10.34
N LEU A 163 11.64 -18.83 -9.95
CA LEU A 163 11.08 -19.19 -8.66
C LEU A 163 12.22 -19.65 -7.74
N ASP A 164 12.28 -19.09 -6.53
CA ASP A 164 13.38 -19.29 -5.59
C ASP A 164 13.29 -20.64 -4.85
N GLY A 165 12.19 -21.40 -5.02
CA GLY A 165 11.94 -22.68 -4.37
C GLY A 165 11.63 -23.82 -5.35
N LYS A 166 12.00 -25.05 -4.97
CA LYS A 166 11.51 -26.29 -5.60
C LYS A 166 10.27 -26.80 -4.84
N TYR A 167 9.35 -27.43 -5.57
CA TYR A 167 8.15 -28.15 -5.10
C TYR A 167 7.78 -27.99 -3.62
N GLY A 168 6.76 -27.17 -3.34
CA GLY A 168 6.00 -27.21 -2.09
C GLY A 168 6.48 -26.34 -0.93
N GLU A 169 7.60 -25.62 -1.02
CA GLU A 169 8.15 -24.93 0.17
C GLU A 169 8.14 -23.40 0.16
N LYS A 170 8.18 -22.70 -0.99
CA LYS A 170 8.06 -21.22 -1.03
C LYS A 170 7.46 -20.72 -2.35
N TYR A 171 6.38 -19.95 -2.29
CA TYR A 171 5.81 -19.23 -3.45
C TYR A 171 6.57 -17.95 -3.75
N THR A 172 7.89 -17.91 -3.54
CA THR A 172 8.69 -16.72 -3.76
C THR A 172 9.45 -16.84 -5.07
N GLY A 173 9.57 -15.71 -5.75
CA GLY A 173 10.34 -15.63 -6.97
C GLY A 173 10.57 -14.18 -7.33
N HIS A 174 11.22 -13.99 -8.47
CA HIS A 174 11.50 -12.69 -9.00
C HIS A 174 11.44 -12.71 -10.52
N PHE A 175 11.14 -11.55 -11.10
CA PHE A 175 11.25 -11.36 -12.52
C PHE A 175 11.91 -10.03 -12.83
N LYS A 176 12.58 -10.00 -13.98
CA LYS A 176 13.21 -8.80 -14.50
C LYS A 176 12.36 -8.26 -15.64
N CYS A 177 12.11 -6.96 -15.60
CA CYS A 177 11.49 -6.26 -16.70
C CYS A 177 12.18 -4.91 -16.90
N SER A 178 12.15 -4.40 -18.14
CA SER A 178 12.64 -3.05 -18.44
C SER A 178 11.47 -2.15 -18.80
N ILE A 179 11.48 -0.93 -18.31
CA ILE A 179 10.52 0.08 -18.75
C ILE A 179 10.94 0.53 -20.15
N ASP A 180 10.10 0.26 -21.14
CA ASP A 180 10.34 0.62 -22.55
C ASP A 180 9.95 2.07 -22.80
N SER A 181 10.72 2.99 -22.22
CA SER A 181 10.74 4.40 -22.63
C SER A 181 12.15 4.72 -23.08
N LYS A 182 12.29 5.56 -24.12
CA LYS A 182 13.59 6.12 -24.48
C LYS A 182 14.06 6.96 -23.29
N TYR A 183 15.26 6.66 -22.80
CA TYR A 183 15.87 7.45 -21.74
C TYR A 183 16.21 8.83 -22.28
N ILE A 184 15.53 9.84 -21.75
CA ILE A 184 15.80 11.23 -22.08
C ILE A 184 16.78 11.75 -21.02
N GLU A 185 17.99 12.11 -21.45
CA GLU A 185 19.05 12.68 -20.61
C GLU A 185 19.65 13.87 -21.32
N VAL A 186 19.95 14.93 -20.57
CA VAL A 186 20.75 16.05 -21.05
C VAL A 186 22.20 15.83 -20.64
N THR A 187 23.11 15.82 -21.61
CA THR A 187 24.55 15.71 -21.38
C THR A 187 25.22 17.08 -21.43
N GLU A 188 24.71 18.00 -22.24
CA GLU A 188 25.33 19.32 -22.43
C GLU A 188 24.31 20.36 -22.93
N VAL A 189 24.53 21.61 -22.55
CA VAL A 189 23.83 22.78 -23.11
C VAL A 189 24.83 23.75 -23.74
N THR A 190 24.62 24.10 -25.01
CA THR A 190 25.50 25.01 -25.76
C THR A 190 24.72 26.10 -26.48
N PRO A 191 25.17 27.37 -26.44
CA PRO A 191 26.30 27.87 -25.64
C PRO A 191 25.98 27.90 -24.14
N SER A 192 27.01 27.92 -23.28
CA SER A 192 26.86 28.00 -21.82
C SER A 192 26.65 29.43 -21.31
N SER A 193 26.66 30.43 -22.18
CA SER A 193 26.25 31.80 -21.88
C SER A 193 25.62 32.50 -23.09
N GLY A 194 24.80 33.52 -22.84
CA GLY A 194 24.16 34.34 -23.88
C GLY A 194 23.79 35.74 -23.37
N GLY A 195 23.24 36.58 -24.27
CA GLY A 195 22.94 37.98 -23.98
C GLY A 195 21.83 38.17 -22.93
N THR A 196 21.89 39.30 -22.23
CA THR A 196 20.97 39.73 -21.16
C THR A 196 19.54 40.00 -21.62
N GLU A 197 19.33 40.35 -22.90
CA GLU A 197 18.01 40.64 -23.49
C GLU A 197 17.27 39.39 -24.02
N GLY A 198 17.84 38.20 -23.84
CA GLY A 198 17.25 36.93 -24.31
C GLY A 198 17.43 36.69 -25.81
N GLY A 199 16.70 35.74 -26.39
CA GLY A 199 16.76 35.40 -27.83
C GLY A 199 17.96 34.55 -28.26
N THR A 200 18.84 34.14 -27.35
CA THR A 200 19.92 33.19 -27.64
C THR A 200 19.34 31.79 -27.89
N PHE A 201 19.65 31.20 -29.05
CA PHE A 201 19.29 29.80 -29.33
C PHE A 201 20.18 28.85 -28.51
N LEU A 202 19.54 27.99 -27.73
CA LEU A 202 20.20 26.94 -26.96
C LEU A 202 20.07 25.61 -27.67
N HIS A 203 21.19 24.93 -27.89
CA HIS A 203 21.24 23.54 -28.31
C HIS A 203 21.37 22.66 -27.07
N ILE A 204 20.37 21.78 -26.88
CA ILE A 204 20.35 20.79 -25.81
C ILE A 204 20.84 19.48 -26.40
N HIS A 205 22.01 19.03 -25.96
CA HIS A 205 22.57 17.75 -26.36
C HIS A 205 22.21 16.68 -25.35
N GLY A 206 21.88 15.50 -25.85
CA GLY A 206 21.39 14.44 -25.00
C GLY A 206 21.10 13.14 -25.75
N THR A 207 20.62 12.15 -25.00
CA THR A 207 20.13 10.89 -25.54
C THR A 207 18.61 10.84 -25.44
N GLY A 208 17.94 10.17 -26.38
CA GLY A 208 16.49 9.99 -26.36
C GLY A 208 15.63 11.22 -26.68
N LEU A 209 16.24 12.36 -27.04
CA LEU A 209 15.56 13.55 -27.55
C LEU A 209 15.08 13.28 -28.99
N ASP A 210 13.89 12.70 -29.18
CA ASP A 210 13.32 12.43 -30.52
C ASP A 210 12.05 13.25 -30.81
N ASP A 211 11.64 13.24 -32.09
CA ASP A 211 10.48 13.95 -32.65
C ASP A 211 9.11 13.48 -32.09
N THR A 212 9.06 12.48 -31.19
CA THR A 212 7.78 11.98 -30.62
C THR A 212 7.38 12.65 -29.31
N THR A 213 8.17 13.64 -28.85
CA THR A 213 7.72 14.57 -27.82
C THR A 213 6.76 15.60 -28.44
N ASP A 214 5.48 15.25 -28.55
CA ASP A 214 4.42 16.11 -29.11
C ASP A 214 4.22 17.45 -28.34
N ALA A 215 4.84 17.59 -27.16
CA ALA A 215 4.85 18.82 -26.36
C ALA A 215 6.21 19.52 -26.49
N ALA A 216 6.20 20.82 -26.78
CA ALA A 216 7.41 21.63 -26.81
C ALA A 216 8.17 21.53 -25.49
N THR A 217 9.41 21.04 -25.54
CA THR A 217 10.33 21.01 -24.41
C THR A 217 10.48 22.42 -23.82
N GLN A 218 10.08 22.58 -22.56
CA GLN A 218 10.28 23.84 -21.84
C GLN A 218 11.66 23.86 -21.19
N VAL A 219 12.48 24.83 -21.59
CA VAL A 219 13.74 25.16 -20.92
C VAL A 219 13.45 26.08 -19.75
N LEU A 220 13.66 25.58 -18.54
CA LEU A 220 13.53 26.35 -17.31
C LEU A 220 14.89 26.55 -16.66
N VAL A 221 15.02 27.66 -15.93
CA VAL A 221 16.23 27.97 -15.18
C VAL A 221 16.10 27.47 -13.73
N GLY A 222 17.06 26.68 -13.28
CA GLY A 222 17.14 26.11 -11.93
C GLY A 222 17.78 24.72 -11.93
N GLY A 223 18.06 24.17 -10.75
CA GLY A 223 18.70 22.86 -10.60
C GLY A 223 17.98 21.71 -11.34
N ASN A 224 18.73 20.71 -11.77
CA ASN A 224 18.22 19.53 -12.51
C ASN A 224 17.66 18.47 -11.56
N ARG A 225 17.09 17.37 -12.06
CA ARG A 225 16.61 16.27 -11.21
C ARG A 225 17.72 15.66 -10.34
N GLY A 226 17.43 15.45 -9.04
CA GLY A 226 18.31 14.73 -8.10
C GLY A 226 18.99 15.59 -7.03
N TRP A 227 19.98 15.03 -6.35
CA TRP A 227 20.78 15.64 -5.27
C TRP A 227 22.25 15.81 -5.67
N HIS A 228 22.87 16.84 -5.11
CA HIS A 228 24.30 17.11 -5.20
C HIS A 228 25.01 16.49 -3.99
N LEU A 229 25.86 15.49 -4.23
CA LEU A 229 26.61 14.76 -3.20
C LEU A 229 28.09 15.12 -3.27
N GLU A 230 28.57 15.73 -2.19
CA GLU A 230 29.98 16.07 -1.97
C GLU A 230 30.54 15.19 -0.84
N ILE A 231 31.73 14.63 -1.06
CA ILE A 231 32.42 13.75 -0.11
C ILE A 231 33.82 14.28 0.10
N TRP A 232 34.33 14.22 1.33
CA TRP A 232 35.72 14.52 1.65
C TRP A 232 36.36 13.46 2.56
N ASN A 233 37.69 13.36 2.54
CA ASN A 233 38.42 12.46 3.42
C ASN A 233 38.52 13.06 4.84
N SER A 234 37.87 12.42 5.82
CA SER A 234 37.82 12.92 7.19
C SER A 234 39.12 12.73 7.99
N GLU A 235 39.98 11.77 7.62
CA GLU A 235 41.22 11.48 8.36
C GLU A 235 42.26 12.59 8.24
N LYS A 236 42.14 13.43 7.20
CA LYS A 236 43.06 14.54 6.93
C LYS A 236 42.52 15.90 7.38
N MET A 237 41.39 15.94 8.07
CA MET A 237 40.72 17.19 8.45
C MET A 237 40.83 17.46 9.95
N GLN A 238 41.38 18.63 10.34
CA GLN A 238 41.60 18.98 11.75
C GLN A 238 40.35 19.52 12.48
N ASN A 239 39.25 19.84 11.78
CA ASN A 239 38.09 20.56 12.34
C ASN A 239 36.72 19.88 12.15
N VAL A 240 36.63 18.61 11.75
CA VAL A 240 35.34 17.96 11.41
C VAL A 240 34.84 17.00 12.50
N ASN A 241 35.30 17.19 13.73
CA ASN A 241 34.79 16.45 14.90
C ASN A 241 33.33 16.79 15.23
N GLU A 242 32.85 17.92 14.72
CA GLU A 242 31.46 18.38 14.84
C GLU A 242 30.82 18.40 13.46
N VAL A 243 29.67 17.73 13.32
CA VAL A 243 28.96 17.52 12.04
C VAL A 243 28.58 18.84 11.35
N ASP A 244 28.41 19.92 12.12
CA ASP A 244 28.00 21.23 11.60
C ASP A 244 29.12 21.97 10.86
N ASN A 245 30.37 21.60 11.10
CA ASN A 245 31.53 22.16 10.40
C ASN A 245 31.62 21.68 8.94
N ILE A 246 30.86 20.65 8.56
CA ILE A 246 30.74 20.19 7.16
C ILE A 246 30.21 21.32 6.26
N ALA A 247 29.41 22.23 6.81
CA ALA A 247 28.89 23.39 6.08
C ALA A 247 29.98 24.30 5.48
N THR A 248 31.16 24.37 6.12
CA THR A 248 32.24 25.27 5.68
C THR A 248 33.23 24.63 4.71
N LEU A 249 33.06 23.34 4.38
CA LEU A 249 33.95 22.62 3.48
C LEU A 249 33.77 23.08 2.02
N ASN A 250 34.87 23.05 1.27
CA ASN A 250 34.94 23.45 -0.13
C ASN A 250 35.76 22.45 -0.97
N GLU A 251 35.73 22.63 -2.28
CA GLU A 251 36.34 21.76 -3.30
C GLU A 251 37.87 21.68 -3.28
N THR A 252 38.56 22.59 -2.57
CA THR A 252 40.04 22.62 -2.49
C THR A 252 40.62 21.67 -1.45
N LEU A 253 39.78 21.07 -0.61
CA LEU A 253 40.19 20.20 0.49
C LEU A 253 40.44 18.76 0.01
N ASP A 254 41.33 18.05 0.70
CA ASP A 254 41.78 16.70 0.31
C ASP A 254 40.64 15.67 0.31
N GLY A 255 40.67 14.80 -0.72
CA GLY A 255 39.68 13.74 -0.89
C GLY A 255 38.30 14.24 -1.34
N TYR A 256 38.19 15.50 -1.79
CA TYR A 256 36.97 16.03 -2.38
C TYR A 256 36.55 15.22 -3.61
N ASN A 257 35.32 14.74 -3.61
CA ASN A 257 34.68 14.10 -4.74
C ASN A 257 33.22 14.53 -4.84
N VAL A 258 32.71 14.68 -6.05
CA VAL A 258 31.35 15.14 -6.32
C VAL A 258 30.61 14.17 -7.23
N SER A 259 29.34 13.93 -6.92
CA SER A 259 28.45 13.11 -7.73
C SER A 259 27.01 13.60 -7.61
N TYR A 260 26.15 13.12 -8.52
CA TYR A 260 24.72 13.43 -8.52
C TYR A 260 23.91 12.14 -8.39
N ILE A 261 23.05 12.08 -7.37
CA ILE A 261 22.21 10.92 -7.06
C ILE A 261 20.74 11.26 -7.35
N ASP A 262 19.96 10.29 -7.86
CA ASP A 262 18.58 10.55 -8.28
C ASP A 262 17.61 10.56 -7.10
N ASP A 263 17.70 9.57 -6.22
CA ASP A 263 16.89 9.49 -5.00
C ASP A 263 17.72 9.91 -3.78
N ALA A 264 17.04 10.26 -2.69
CA ALA A 264 17.69 10.68 -1.44
C ALA A 264 18.18 9.46 -0.63
N LYS A 265 19.00 8.65 -1.29
CA LYS A 265 19.66 7.47 -0.74
C LYS A 265 21.15 7.51 -1.04
N TYR A 266 21.93 7.31 0.00
CA TYR A 266 23.38 7.29 -0.02
C TYR A 266 23.86 5.98 0.62
N ASP A 267 24.64 5.20 -0.12
CA ASP A 267 25.29 3.98 0.36
C ASP A 267 26.74 4.03 -0.11
N TYR A 268 27.67 4.21 0.82
CA TYR A 268 29.09 4.33 0.51
C TYR A 268 29.90 3.35 1.33
N ASP A 269 30.65 2.50 0.65
CA ASP A 269 31.57 1.52 1.23
C ASP A 269 33.01 1.89 0.84
N GLY A 270 33.71 2.62 1.71
CA GLY A 270 35.01 3.20 1.36
C GLY A 270 35.84 3.64 2.57
N GLN A 271 36.64 4.70 2.41
CA GLN A 271 37.46 5.23 3.52
C GLN A 271 36.62 6.08 4.48
N LYS A 272 37.19 6.42 5.64
CA LYS A 272 36.55 7.30 6.61
C LYS A 272 36.36 8.69 6.00
N HIS A 273 35.11 9.12 5.87
CA HIS A 273 34.73 10.30 5.12
C HIS A 273 33.70 11.15 5.88
N VAL A 274 33.53 12.37 5.39
CA VAL A 274 32.39 13.22 5.69
C VAL A 274 31.68 13.52 4.38
N ALA A 275 30.36 13.63 4.42
CA ALA A 275 29.57 13.94 3.23
C ALA A 275 28.61 15.08 3.49
N ARG A 276 28.46 15.93 2.46
CA ARG A 276 27.40 16.93 2.37
C ARG A 276 26.51 16.54 1.20
N VAL A 277 25.24 16.35 1.48
CA VAL A 277 24.25 16.09 0.43
C VAL A 277 23.28 17.25 0.40
N SER A 278 23.16 17.91 -0.75
CA SER A 278 22.35 19.12 -0.89
C SER A 278 21.45 19.09 -2.12
N GLY A 279 20.25 19.65 -2.00
CA GLY A 279 19.29 19.73 -3.08
C GLY A 279 18.06 20.50 -2.65
N TYR A 280 17.33 21.08 -3.60
CA TYR A 280 16.05 21.70 -3.32
C TYR A 280 14.93 20.66 -3.37
N PHE A 281 14.18 20.52 -2.29
CA PHE A 281 12.89 19.85 -2.32
C PHE A 281 11.83 20.80 -2.91
N VAL A 282 11.04 20.28 -3.85
CA VAL A 282 9.92 20.99 -4.46
C VAL A 282 8.64 20.28 -4.03
N ALA A 283 7.86 20.95 -3.17
CA ALA A 283 6.63 20.36 -2.66
C ALA A 283 5.63 20.16 -3.82
N PRO A 284 5.09 18.94 -4.02
CA PRO A 284 4.17 18.65 -5.11
C PRO A 284 2.82 19.37 -4.93
N ASP A 285 2.45 19.66 -3.68
CA ASP A 285 1.26 20.41 -3.28
C ASP A 285 1.57 21.18 -1.98
N SER A 286 0.73 22.15 -1.65
CA SER A 286 0.82 22.86 -0.37
C SER A 286 0.25 22.00 0.76
N GLY A 287 0.93 21.93 1.90
CA GLY A 287 0.45 21.16 3.06
C GLY A 287 1.54 20.84 4.07
N ASN A 288 1.21 19.92 4.98
CA ASN A 288 2.12 19.47 6.03
C ASN A 288 3.01 18.33 5.52
N PHE A 289 4.32 18.51 5.72
CA PHE A 289 5.34 17.53 5.39
C PHE A 289 6.21 17.28 6.61
N THR A 290 6.51 16.01 6.86
CA THR A 290 7.48 15.62 7.88
C THR A 290 8.63 14.87 7.23
N PHE A 291 9.86 15.35 7.42
CA PHE A 291 11.06 14.67 6.92
C PHE A 291 11.54 13.63 7.92
N TYR A 292 12.05 12.52 7.38
CA TYR A 292 12.61 11.43 8.15
C TYR A 292 13.99 11.10 7.65
N ILE A 293 14.89 10.77 8.57
CA ILE A 293 16.23 10.28 8.24
C ILE A 293 16.44 8.91 8.89
N LYS A 294 17.00 7.97 8.13
CA LYS A 294 17.47 6.68 8.60
C LYS A 294 18.91 6.54 8.19
N GLY A 295 19.77 6.12 9.11
CA GLY A 295 21.19 6.14 8.82
C GLY A 295 22.05 5.33 9.76
N GLU A 296 23.36 5.43 9.52
CA GLU A 296 24.41 4.99 10.44
C GLU A 296 25.26 6.19 10.85
N HIS A 297 25.89 6.09 12.01
CA HIS A 297 26.75 7.10 12.63
C HIS A 297 26.02 8.39 13.00
N ILE A 298 26.46 9.55 12.51
CA ILE A 298 25.87 10.85 12.81
C ILE A 298 25.45 11.50 11.51
N ALA A 299 24.19 11.93 11.46
CA ALA A 299 23.67 12.73 10.37
C ALA A 299 22.74 13.82 10.90
N LYS A 300 22.83 15.01 10.32
CA LYS A 300 21.92 16.12 10.58
C LYS A 300 21.36 16.65 9.27
N MET A 301 20.06 16.89 9.25
CA MET A 301 19.34 17.44 8.11
C MET A 301 18.86 18.85 8.45
N TYR A 302 19.06 19.72 7.49
CA TYR A 302 18.71 21.13 7.55
C TYR A 302 17.77 21.49 6.42
N LEU A 303 16.88 22.45 6.67
CA LEU A 303 16.03 23.05 5.66
C LEU A 303 16.17 24.58 5.70
N THR A 304 16.29 25.19 4.51
CA THR A 304 16.37 26.65 4.32
C THR A 304 15.28 27.09 3.34
N ALA A 305 14.37 27.97 3.79
CA ALA A 305 13.16 28.37 3.04
C ALA A 305 13.19 29.80 2.46
N GLN A 306 13.96 30.70 3.08
CA GLN A 306 14.19 32.09 2.64
C GLN A 306 15.67 32.40 2.86
N ASP A 307 16.12 32.47 4.11
CA ASP A 307 17.54 32.71 4.44
C ASP A 307 18.04 32.01 5.73
N THR A 308 17.13 31.50 6.57
CA THR A 308 17.50 30.84 7.83
C THR A 308 17.61 29.33 7.65
N ARG A 309 18.76 28.77 8.01
CA ARG A 309 19.00 27.33 8.03
C ARG A 309 18.54 26.75 9.37
N THR A 310 17.54 25.87 9.34
CA THR A 310 16.97 25.24 10.54
C THR A 310 17.29 23.75 10.57
N GLU A 311 17.79 23.23 11.70
CA GLU A 311 17.93 21.77 11.91
C GLU A 311 16.53 21.18 12.05
N ILE A 312 16.16 20.23 11.18
CA ILE A 312 14.81 19.64 11.16
C ILE A 312 14.77 18.20 11.64
N VAL A 313 15.89 17.47 11.51
CA VAL A 313 16.05 16.14 12.10
C VAL A 313 17.52 15.80 12.27
N SER A 314 17.86 15.14 13.37
CA SER A 314 19.19 14.59 13.60
C SER A 314 19.15 13.13 14.03
N PHE A 315 20.21 12.41 13.68
CA PHE A 315 20.40 11.00 13.97
C PHE A 315 21.78 10.77 14.55
N ARG A 316 21.83 9.93 15.60
CA ARG A 316 23.06 9.34 16.14
C ARG A 316 22.81 7.87 16.47
N GLY A 317 23.52 6.95 15.84
CA GLY A 317 23.37 5.51 16.08
C GLY A 317 24.34 4.65 15.28
N SER A 318 24.59 3.41 15.71
CA SER A 318 25.56 2.50 15.06
C SER A 318 24.91 1.41 14.18
N THR A 319 23.58 1.44 14.01
CA THR A 319 22.82 0.42 13.27
C THR A 319 21.73 1.04 12.41
N TYR A 320 21.60 0.52 11.19
CA TYR A 320 20.64 0.95 10.16
C TYR A 320 19.19 0.50 10.42
N ASN A 321 18.63 0.77 11.61
CA ASN A 321 17.41 0.06 12.03
C ASN A 321 16.16 0.93 12.20
N HIS A 322 16.28 2.25 12.40
CA HIS A 322 15.12 3.09 12.75
C HIS A 322 15.12 4.44 12.05
N TRP A 323 13.94 4.86 11.59
CA TRP A 323 13.69 6.21 11.12
C TRP A 323 13.62 7.19 12.30
N ARG A 324 14.25 8.35 12.17
CA ARG A 324 14.01 9.51 13.04
C ARG A 324 13.05 10.45 12.34
N LYS A 325 11.97 10.80 13.03
CA LYS A 325 10.96 11.77 12.60
C LYS A 325 11.46 13.17 12.93
N GLY A 326 11.44 14.08 11.96
CA GLY A 326 11.65 15.51 12.16
C GLY A 326 10.38 16.23 12.61
N GLU A 327 10.45 17.55 12.67
CA GLU A 327 9.26 18.39 12.91
C GLU A 327 8.36 18.44 11.66
N GLU A 328 7.07 18.70 11.91
CA GLU A 328 6.10 18.93 10.83
C GLU A 328 6.27 20.35 10.28
N LEU A 329 6.35 20.47 8.95
CA LEU A 329 6.61 21.71 8.25
C LEU A 329 5.49 21.99 7.24
N MET A 330 4.96 23.21 7.27
CA MET A 330 4.01 23.68 6.26
C MET A 330 4.77 24.19 5.04
N LEU A 331 4.62 23.50 3.91
CA LEU A 331 5.30 23.82 2.65
C LEU A 331 4.29 24.24 1.58
N GLU A 332 4.74 25.05 0.62
CA GLU A 332 3.94 25.60 -0.48
C GLU A 332 4.25 24.89 -1.80
N LYS A 333 3.20 24.56 -2.56
CA LYS A 333 3.31 23.92 -3.87
C LYS A 333 4.28 24.68 -4.79
N GLY A 334 5.21 23.96 -5.39
CA GLY A 334 6.14 24.50 -6.38
C GLY A 334 7.28 25.35 -5.79
N ARG A 335 7.22 25.71 -4.51
CA ARG A 335 8.31 26.43 -3.84
C ARG A 335 9.50 25.49 -3.60
N ARG A 336 10.71 26.04 -3.77
CA ARG A 336 11.98 25.33 -3.59
C ARG A 336 12.49 25.54 -2.15
N TYR A 337 12.77 24.44 -1.46
CA TYR A 337 13.32 24.43 -0.10
C TYR A 337 14.68 23.74 -0.13
N LEU A 338 15.76 24.45 0.19
CA LEU A 338 17.09 23.84 0.20
C LEU A 338 17.18 22.87 1.38
N LEU A 339 17.39 21.59 1.06
CA LEU A 339 17.72 20.55 2.02
C LEU A 339 19.24 20.33 2.00
N GLU A 340 19.84 20.29 3.17
CA GLU A 340 21.24 19.90 3.35
C GLU A 340 21.34 18.80 4.40
N ILE A 341 22.11 17.75 4.10
CA ILE A 341 22.42 16.68 5.04
C ILE A 341 23.92 16.61 5.23
N PHE A 342 24.33 16.72 6.48
CA PHE A 342 25.72 16.58 6.89
C PHE A 342 25.89 15.23 7.57
N VAL A 343 26.83 14.45 7.08
CA VAL A 343 27.04 13.05 7.48
C VAL A 343 28.50 12.86 7.88
N THR A 344 28.73 12.20 9.01
CA THR A 344 30.06 11.74 9.40
C THR A 344 30.10 10.22 9.40
N SER A 345 31.07 9.60 8.73
CA SER A 345 31.34 8.17 8.91
C SER A 345 31.99 7.92 10.28
N GLY A 346 31.59 6.84 10.97
CA GLY A 346 32.28 6.41 12.19
C GLY A 346 33.55 5.62 11.87
N ASP A 347 33.96 4.72 12.77
CA ASP A 347 35.16 3.89 12.54
C ASP A 347 34.93 2.73 11.55
N ARG A 348 33.70 2.57 11.05
CA ARG A 348 33.36 1.58 10.03
C ARG A 348 33.37 2.24 8.65
N LYS A 349 33.79 1.46 7.65
CA LYS A 349 33.96 1.88 6.25
C LYS A 349 32.65 2.08 5.47
N ASN A 350 31.56 1.49 5.96
CA ASN A 350 30.24 1.58 5.34
C ASN A 350 29.42 2.68 6.02
N THR A 351 28.81 3.57 5.24
CA THR A 351 27.86 4.57 5.71
C THR A 351 26.64 4.59 4.80
N LYS A 352 25.47 4.39 5.40
CA LYS A 352 24.18 4.40 4.72
C LYS A 352 23.31 5.52 5.27
N ILE A 353 22.67 6.28 4.39
CA ILE A 353 21.67 7.29 4.72
C ILE A 353 20.51 7.15 3.73
N GLU A 354 19.29 7.09 4.25
CA GLU A 354 18.06 7.25 3.47
C GLU A 354 17.24 8.38 4.08
N VAL A 355 16.61 9.15 3.20
CA VAL A 355 15.69 10.23 3.56
C VAL A 355 14.31 9.85 3.08
N GLY A 356 13.35 9.94 3.98
CA GLY A 356 11.93 9.82 3.66
C GLY A 356 11.22 11.14 3.88
N VAL A 357 10.10 11.34 3.19
CA VAL A 357 9.18 12.43 3.52
C VAL A 357 7.76 11.86 3.63
N HIS A 358 7.10 12.18 4.73
CA HIS A 358 5.69 11.91 4.95
C HIS A 358 4.88 13.15 4.60
N ARG A 359 3.75 12.93 3.93
CA ARG A 359 2.74 13.93 3.63
C ARG A 359 1.42 13.46 4.22
N SER A 360 0.97 14.19 5.23
CA SER A 360 -0.26 13.92 5.99
C SER A 360 -1.52 14.02 5.13
N ASN A 361 -1.62 15.09 4.33
CA ASN A 361 -2.77 15.35 3.45
C ASN A 361 -2.56 14.73 2.07
N ALA A 362 -2.61 13.40 2.00
CA ALA A 362 -2.57 12.68 0.73
C ALA A 362 -3.80 11.77 0.56
N PRO A 363 -4.46 11.77 -0.62
CA PRO A 363 -5.69 11.03 -0.86
C PRO A 363 -5.46 9.53 -1.11
N TYR A 364 -4.32 8.99 -0.68
CA TYR A 364 -3.91 7.62 -0.95
C TYR A 364 -3.71 6.83 0.34
N ASN A 365 -4.17 5.59 0.33
CA ASN A 365 -3.91 4.58 1.36
C ASN A 365 -2.97 3.48 0.81
N ALA A 366 -2.60 2.52 1.66
CA ALA A 366 -1.64 1.46 1.29
C ALA A 366 -2.17 0.52 0.20
N ALA A 367 -3.49 0.44 0.01
CA ALA A 367 -4.10 -0.36 -1.06
C ALA A 367 -3.99 0.30 -2.44
N GLN A 368 -3.81 1.63 -2.51
CA GLN A 368 -3.80 2.39 -3.75
C GLN A 368 -2.39 2.63 -4.30
N THR A 369 -1.38 2.71 -3.44
CA THR A 369 0.02 2.94 -3.84
C THR A 369 1.00 2.39 -2.81
N ALA A 370 2.17 1.94 -3.27
CA ALA A 370 3.22 1.39 -2.42
C ALA A 370 3.79 2.40 -1.40
N TRP A 371 3.61 3.70 -1.64
CA TRP A 371 3.96 4.76 -0.69
C TRP A 371 2.82 5.14 0.25
N GLY A 372 1.62 4.59 0.03
CA GLY A 372 0.47 4.82 0.88
C GLY A 372 0.64 4.12 2.22
N ARG A 373 0.26 4.81 3.28
CA ARG A 373 0.21 4.27 4.63
C ARG A 373 -1.22 4.33 5.12
N ASP A 374 -1.65 3.20 5.68
CA ASP A 374 -2.91 3.13 6.40
C ASP A 374 -2.71 3.73 7.79
N GLU A 375 -3.62 4.61 8.18
CA GLU A 375 -3.67 5.14 9.54
C GLU A 375 -3.86 3.99 10.53
N LYS A 376 -3.09 4.01 11.63
CA LYS A 376 -3.22 3.05 12.72
C LYS A 376 -3.20 3.76 14.06
N GLN A 377 -4.27 3.60 14.81
CA GLN A 377 -4.41 4.11 16.17
C GLN A 377 -4.65 2.98 17.15
N THR A 378 -4.29 3.21 18.40
CA THR A 378 -4.47 2.24 19.48
C THR A 378 -5.26 2.83 20.62
N ILE A 379 -6.26 2.07 21.06
CA ILE A 379 -7.06 2.35 22.24
C ILE A 379 -6.57 1.38 23.30
N THR A 380 -6.11 1.90 24.44
CA THR A 380 -5.59 1.08 25.54
C THR A 380 -6.36 1.38 26.80
N THR A 381 -6.89 0.33 27.44
CA THR A 381 -7.35 0.38 28.83
C THR A 381 -6.27 -0.21 29.73
N SER A 382 -6.11 0.33 30.94
CA SER A 382 -5.25 -0.27 31.96
C SER A 382 -5.77 0.03 33.35
N THR A 383 -5.52 -0.88 34.30
CA THR A 383 -5.81 -0.70 35.72
C THR A 383 -4.53 -0.86 36.55
N ASP A 384 -4.49 -0.26 37.74
CA ASP A 384 -3.44 -0.54 38.72
C ASP A 384 -3.49 -2.02 39.10
N ILE A 385 -2.33 -2.68 39.08
CA ILE A 385 -2.21 -4.10 39.44
C ILE A 385 -1.76 -4.21 40.89
N ARG A 386 -2.61 -4.83 41.71
CA ARG A 386 -2.27 -5.22 43.09
C ARG A 386 -2.44 -6.73 43.26
N PRO A 387 -1.47 -7.44 43.87
CA PRO A 387 -1.61 -8.86 44.14
C PRO A 387 -2.59 -9.12 45.29
N GLU A 388 -3.15 -10.32 45.33
CA GLU A 388 -3.80 -10.88 46.51
C GLU A 388 -2.72 -11.15 47.57
N ILE A 389 -2.91 -10.66 48.79
CA ILE A 389 -2.00 -10.91 49.91
C ILE A 389 -2.78 -11.55 51.05
N GLN A 390 -2.37 -12.76 51.42
CA GLN A 390 -2.92 -13.49 52.56
C GLN A 390 -1.80 -13.89 53.53
N GLU A 391 -2.10 -13.81 54.83
CA GLU A 391 -1.20 -14.25 55.89
C GLU A 391 -1.81 -15.43 56.63
N ILE A 392 -1.06 -16.53 56.67
CA ILE A 392 -1.42 -17.75 57.38
C ILE A 392 -0.61 -17.81 58.66
N ASN A 393 -1.29 -17.80 59.80
CA ASN A 393 -0.70 -17.82 61.14
C ASN A 393 -1.08 -19.11 61.88
N LEU A 394 -0.07 -19.89 62.29
CA LEU A 394 -0.23 -21.13 63.06
C LEU A 394 -0.02 -20.89 64.57
N SER A 395 -0.82 -20.00 65.16
CA SER A 395 -0.76 -19.66 66.58
C SER A 395 -1.23 -20.81 67.47
N GLY A 396 -0.47 -21.18 68.52
CA GLY A 396 -0.88 -22.25 69.44
C GLY A 396 -0.89 -23.65 68.83
N TRP A 397 -0.14 -23.86 67.74
CA TRP A 397 0.02 -25.18 67.11
C TRP A 397 0.87 -26.13 67.99
N PRO A 398 0.36 -27.30 68.42
CA PRO A 398 1.07 -28.22 69.32
C PRO A 398 2.42 -28.69 68.77
N GLU A 399 3.40 -28.96 69.66
CA GLU A 399 4.74 -29.38 69.22
C GLU A 399 4.75 -30.80 68.66
N THR A 400 4.08 -31.77 69.28
CA THR A 400 3.79 -33.12 68.71
C THR A 400 2.74 -33.88 69.54
N GLN A 401 1.98 -34.79 68.92
CA GLN A 401 1.18 -35.84 69.58
C GLN A 401 1.44 -37.20 68.89
N THR A 402 1.22 -38.32 69.59
CA THR A 402 1.20 -39.66 68.97
C THR A 402 0.01 -39.78 68.01
N SER A 403 0.28 -39.99 66.72
CA SER A 403 -0.77 -40.19 65.72
C SER A 403 -1.41 -41.58 65.81
N THR A 404 -2.71 -41.67 65.57
CA THR A 404 -3.43 -42.93 65.37
C THR A 404 -3.81 -43.05 63.90
N GLN A 405 -3.46 -44.17 63.26
CA GLN A 405 -3.80 -44.44 61.85
C GLN A 405 -5.31 -44.68 61.71
N GLU A 406 -5.94 -44.10 60.69
CA GLU A 406 -7.34 -44.37 60.38
C GLU A 406 -7.47 -45.75 59.74
N VAL A 407 -8.49 -46.52 60.17
CA VAL A 407 -8.86 -47.80 59.58
C VAL A 407 -10.31 -47.72 59.12
N GLN A 408 -10.55 -48.04 57.85
CA GLN A 408 -11.87 -48.16 57.26
C GLN A 408 -12.01 -49.55 56.63
N THR A 409 -13.16 -50.19 56.79
CA THR A 409 -13.43 -51.52 56.22
C THR A 409 -14.47 -51.43 55.12
N ILE A 410 -14.13 -51.96 53.96
CA ILE A 410 -15.03 -52.15 52.81
C ILE A 410 -15.53 -53.59 52.86
N SER A 411 -16.84 -53.80 52.93
CA SER A 411 -17.48 -55.12 52.84
C SER A 411 -18.25 -55.22 51.53
N ILE A 412 -17.97 -56.26 50.74
CA ILE A 412 -18.61 -56.54 49.45
C ILE A 412 -19.20 -57.95 49.49
N ASP A 413 -20.51 -58.08 49.27
CA ASP A 413 -21.18 -59.38 49.17
C ASP A 413 -21.39 -59.77 47.71
N THR A 414 -20.70 -60.82 47.23
CA THR A 414 -20.86 -61.36 45.88
C THR A 414 -20.37 -62.80 45.77
N ALA A 415 -21.08 -63.61 44.97
CA ALA A 415 -20.66 -64.96 44.59
C ALA A 415 -19.76 -64.96 43.34
N ASP A 416 -19.70 -63.85 42.60
CA ASP A 416 -18.90 -63.71 41.38
C ASP A 416 -17.62 -62.92 41.65
N VAL A 417 -16.50 -63.64 41.66
CA VAL A 417 -15.17 -63.05 41.88
C VAL A 417 -14.62 -62.28 40.68
N THR A 418 -15.27 -62.39 39.52
CA THR A 418 -14.90 -61.66 38.29
C THR A 418 -15.57 -60.29 38.19
N SER A 419 -16.58 -60.03 39.04
CA SER A 419 -17.22 -58.73 39.17
C SER A 419 -16.20 -57.63 39.45
N ARG A 420 -16.40 -56.47 38.80
CA ARG A 420 -15.44 -55.36 38.82
C ARG A 420 -15.93 -54.23 39.70
N PHE A 421 -15.03 -53.66 40.49
CA PHE A 421 -15.28 -52.49 41.31
C PHE A 421 -14.09 -51.54 41.24
N ARG A 422 -14.30 -50.30 41.65
CA ARG A 422 -13.22 -49.33 41.89
C ARG A 422 -13.43 -48.66 43.23
N VAL A 423 -12.33 -48.45 43.95
CA VAL A 423 -12.31 -47.75 45.23
C VAL A 423 -11.88 -46.32 44.97
N GLY A 424 -12.53 -45.36 45.60
CA GLY A 424 -12.21 -43.96 45.44
C GLY A 424 -12.17 -43.22 46.75
N LEU A 425 -11.53 -42.06 46.70
CA LEU A 425 -11.50 -41.11 47.80
C LEU A 425 -11.67 -39.71 47.22
N SER A 426 -12.72 -39.00 47.67
CA SER A 426 -13.04 -37.64 47.22
C SER A 426 -13.22 -37.52 45.71
N GLY A 427 -13.87 -38.51 45.08
CA GLY A 427 -14.21 -38.49 43.65
C GLY A 427 -13.12 -39.01 42.70
N VAL A 428 -11.91 -39.29 43.18
CA VAL A 428 -10.85 -39.95 42.41
C VAL A 428 -10.87 -41.44 42.73
N TYR A 429 -10.93 -42.29 41.71
CA TYR A 429 -11.06 -43.73 41.83
C TYR A 429 -9.84 -44.46 41.27
N THR A 430 -9.54 -45.64 41.81
CA THR A 430 -8.57 -46.59 41.25
C THR A 430 -8.96 -47.03 39.85
N ASN A 431 -8.06 -47.77 39.19
CA ASN A 431 -8.45 -48.58 38.05
C ASN A 431 -9.56 -49.58 38.44
N TRP A 432 -10.23 -50.15 37.45
CA TRP A 432 -11.19 -51.22 37.67
C TRP A 432 -10.51 -52.49 38.15
N LEU A 433 -10.79 -52.88 39.39
CA LEU A 433 -10.27 -54.06 40.06
C LEU A 433 -11.32 -55.17 40.07
N THR A 434 -10.88 -56.42 40.18
CA THR A 434 -11.77 -57.57 40.43
C THR A 434 -11.79 -57.91 41.91
N ILE A 435 -12.82 -58.61 42.38
CA ILE A 435 -12.90 -59.10 43.77
C ILE A 435 -11.68 -59.98 44.14
N ALA A 436 -11.08 -60.64 43.16
CA ALA A 436 -9.86 -61.44 43.31
C ALA A 436 -8.59 -60.62 43.60
N VAL A 437 -8.61 -59.28 43.51
CA VAL A 437 -7.44 -58.40 43.74
C VAL A 437 -6.69 -58.75 45.03
N SER A 438 -5.35 -58.73 44.97
CA SER A 438 -4.48 -59.01 46.13
C SER A 438 -4.47 -57.81 47.10
N GLU A 439 -4.03 -58.04 48.34
CA GLU A 439 -3.83 -56.97 49.32
C GLU A 439 -2.82 -55.93 48.83
N GLU A 440 -1.72 -56.40 48.23
CA GLU A 440 -0.64 -55.56 47.72
C GLU A 440 -1.09 -54.71 46.53
N ASP A 441 -1.81 -55.31 45.57
CA ASP A 441 -2.29 -54.60 44.38
C ASP A 441 -3.33 -53.54 44.75
N LEU A 442 -4.30 -53.86 45.63
CA LEU A 442 -5.28 -52.89 46.09
C LEU A 442 -4.64 -51.79 46.95
N ALA A 443 -3.66 -52.13 47.78
CA ALA A 443 -2.89 -51.14 48.54
C ALA A 443 -2.08 -50.21 47.62
N SER A 444 -1.48 -50.76 46.57
CA SER A 444 -0.71 -50.02 45.56
C SER A 444 -1.61 -49.05 44.78
N GLU A 445 -2.75 -49.54 44.28
CA GLU A 445 -3.74 -48.75 43.55
C GLU A 445 -4.35 -47.63 44.40
N LEU A 446 -4.63 -47.88 45.68
CA LEU A 446 -5.08 -46.83 46.60
C LEU A 446 -3.96 -45.83 46.92
N SER A 447 -2.73 -46.31 47.16
CA SER A 447 -1.59 -45.44 47.46
C SER A 447 -1.16 -44.59 46.27
N SER A 448 -1.52 -44.97 45.05
CA SER A 448 -1.28 -44.18 43.83
C SER A 448 -2.30 -43.07 43.61
N LEU A 449 -3.42 -43.04 44.37
CA LEU A 449 -4.40 -41.97 44.27
C LEU A 449 -3.82 -40.65 44.76
N MET A 450 -3.88 -39.61 43.93
CA MET A 450 -3.42 -38.26 44.25
C MET A 450 -4.09 -37.63 45.48
N THR A 451 -5.24 -38.16 45.91
CA THR A 451 -5.96 -37.74 47.12
C THR A 451 -5.39 -38.37 48.40
N ILE A 452 -4.65 -39.49 48.29
CA ILE A 452 -3.95 -40.16 49.39
C ILE A 452 -2.48 -39.71 49.45
N GLN A 453 -1.83 -39.59 48.29
CA GLN A 453 -0.44 -39.15 48.20
C GLN A 453 -0.18 -37.83 48.94
N PRO A 454 1.01 -37.66 49.55
CA PRO A 454 2.16 -38.57 49.51
C PRO A 454 2.10 -39.72 50.54
N ASP A 455 1.01 -39.88 51.27
CA ASP A 455 0.85 -41.01 52.19
C ASP A 455 0.54 -42.30 51.43
N THR A 456 0.58 -43.42 52.13
CA THR A 456 0.22 -44.73 51.58
C THR A 456 -0.88 -45.38 52.40
N VAL A 457 -1.44 -46.47 51.88
CA VAL A 457 -2.33 -47.35 52.65
C VAL A 457 -1.72 -48.75 52.72
N SER A 458 -2.14 -49.51 53.73
CA SER A 458 -1.97 -50.96 53.74
C SER A 458 -3.34 -51.60 53.84
N VAL A 459 -3.57 -52.66 53.07
CA VAL A 459 -4.85 -53.35 53.02
C VAL A 459 -4.70 -54.74 53.61
N LYS A 460 -5.68 -55.17 54.39
CA LYS A 460 -5.84 -56.56 54.80
C LYS A 460 -7.15 -57.10 54.22
N LYS A 461 -7.09 -58.23 53.55
CA LYS A 461 -8.20 -58.91 52.90
C LYS A 461 -8.60 -60.12 53.74
N ASP A 462 -9.88 -60.21 54.04
CA ASP A 462 -10.50 -61.38 54.68
C ASP A 462 -11.76 -61.76 53.90
N HIS A 463 -12.18 -63.01 53.98
CA HIS A 463 -13.44 -63.43 53.38
C HIS A 463 -14.10 -64.58 54.16
N ASN A 464 -15.43 -64.55 54.22
CA ASN A 464 -16.23 -65.61 54.79
C ASN A 464 -17.43 -65.88 53.87
N GLY A 465 -17.43 -67.03 53.18
CA GLY A 465 -18.41 -67.32 52.13
C GLY A 465 -18.33 -66.31 50.99
N ASN A 466 -19.46 -65.66 50.68
CA ASN A 466 -19.57 -64.66 49.60
C ASN A 466 -19.26 -63.23 50.05
N THR A 467 -18.88 -63.01 51.32
CA THR A 467 -18.56 -61.66 51.84
C THR A 467 -17.05 -61.46 51.86
N TYR A 468 -16.57 -60.48 51.09
CA TYR A 468 -15.18 -60.05 51.05
C TYR A 468 -15.01 -58.75 51.85
N LYS A 469 -14.06 -58.75 52.79
CA LYS A 469 -13.72 -57.57 53.61
C LYS A 469 -12.32 -57.08 53.32
N PHE A 470 -12.20 -55.80 53.01
CA PHE A 470 -10.93 -55.12 52.83
C PHE A 470 -10.79 -54.05 53.91
N SER A 471 -9.97 -54.33 54.92
CA SER A 471 -9.63 -53.35 55.96
C SER A 471 -8.46 -52.49 55.48
N VAL A 472 -8.74 -51.24 55.15
CA VAL A 472 -7.80 -50.26 54.63
C VAL A 472 -7.27 -49.41 55.79
N THR A 473 -5.98 -49.54 56.07
CA THR A 473 -5.29 -48.72 57.07
C THR A 473 -4.52 -47.60 56.38
N PHE A 474 -4.85 -46.35 56.67
CA PHE A 474 -4.15 -45.18 56.15
C PHE A 474 -2.84 -44.98 56.92
N ARG A 475 -1.70 -45.17 56.24
CA ARG A 475 -0.35 -44.96 56.78
C ARG A 475 -0.02 -43.46 56.75
N SER A 476 -0.77 -42.71 57.55
CA SER A 476 -0.70 -41.25 57.61
C SER A 476 -0.67 -40.77 59.06
N ASP A 477 0.08 -39.69 59.30
CA ASP A 477 0.09 -38.99 60.58
C ASP A 477 -0.83 -37.75 60.56
N ARG A 478 -1.65 -37.59 59.51
CA ARG A 478 -2.50 -36.42 59.29
C ARG A 478 -3.90 -36.53 59.89
N GLY A 479 -4.20 -37.62 60.60
CA GLY A 479 -5.45 -37.82 61.34
C GLY A 479 -6.57 -38.43 60.50
N SER A 480 -7.81 -38.00 60.76
CA SER A 480 -9.00 -38.63 60.18
C SER A 480 -9.27 -38.33 58.70
N TRP A 481 -9.71 -39.34 57.95
CA TRP A 481 -9.95 -39.32 56.50
C TRP A 481 -11.45 -39.39 56.14
N PRO A 482 -11.88 -38.84 54.98
CA PRO A 482 -13.22 -39.12 54.43
C PRO A 482 -13.43 -40.63 54.21
N LEU A 483 -14.68 -41.08 54.25
CA LEU A 483 -15.00 -42.48 53.92
C LEU A 483 -14.65 -42.79 52.46
N LEU A 484 -14.11 -43.98 52.20
CA LEU A 484 -13.88 -44.48 50.85
C LEU A 484 -15.22 -44.64 50.11
N SER A 485 -15.23 -44.28 48.83
CA SER A 485 -16.36 -44.44 47.91
C SER A 485 -16.15 -45.66 47.02
N ILE A 486 -17.18 -46.43 46.74
CA ILE A 486 -17.09 -47.61 45.87
C ILE A 486 -18.01 -47.44 44.68
N MET A 487 -17.54 -47.85 43.50
CA MET A 487 -18.35 -47.91 42.30
C MET A 487 -18.22 -49.29 41.65
N SER A 488 -19.36 -49.91 41.33
CA SER A 488 -19.46 -51.13 40.52
C SER A 488 -19.86 -50.80 39.08
N ASN A 489 -19.61 -51.71 38.13
CA ASN A 489 -20.09 -51.55 36.77
C ASN A 489 -21.61 -51.73 36.66
N GLU A 490 -22.23 -51.19 35.60
CA GLU A 490 -23.69 -51.22 35.42
C GLU A 490 -24.26 -52.65 35.29
N ASP A 491 -23.45 -53.61 34.83
CA ASP A 491 -23.85 -55.02 34.66
C ASP A 491 -23.76 -55.86 35.95
N THR A 492 -23.16 -55.35 37.04
CA THR A 492 -23.14 -56.04 38.35
C THR A 492 -23.50 -55.08 39.49
N HIS A 493 -24.68 -55.26 40.09
CA HIS A 493 -25.05 -54.55 41.31
C HIS A 493 -24.41 -55.23 42.52
N LEU A 494 -23.21 -54.78 42.89
CA LEU A 494 -22.53 -55.24 44.10
C LEU A 494 -23.17 -54.60 45.34
N ASN A 495 -23.50 -55.41 46.36
CA ASN A 495 -23.89 -54.88 47.66
C ASN A 495 -22.62 -54.50 48.43
N VAL A 496 -22.45 -53.21 48.70
CA VAL A 496 -21.22 -52.66 49.27
C VAL A 496 -21.53 -51.77 50.47
N ASN A 497 -20.78 -51.98 51.56
CA ASN A 497 -20.80 -51.14 52.74
C ASN A 497 -19.39 -50.69 53.12
N VAL A 498 -19.23 -49.42 53.50
CA VAL A 498 -17.95 -48.85 53.93
C VAL A 498 -18.12 -48.24 55.31
N GLU A 499 -17.40 -48.77 56.30
CA GLU A 499 -17.46 -48.32 57.68
C GLU A 499 -16.11 -47.80 58.18
N ARG A 500 -16.16 -46.90 59.16
CA ARG A 500 -14.97 -46.40 59.86
C ARG A 500 -14.78 -47.17 61.16
N ASP A 501 -13.75 -47.99 61.22
CA ASP A 501 -13.42 -48.78 62.42
C ASP A 501 -12.61 -47.96 63.43
N THR A 502 -11.61 -47.21 62.93
CA THR A 502 -10.75 -46.37 63.77
C THR A 502 -10.64 -44.99 63.15
N LYS A 503 -11.00 -43.97 63.93
CA LYS A 503 -10.85 -42.57 63.52
C LYS A 503 -9.40 -42.12 63.73
N GLY A 504 -8.76 -41.60 62.68
CA GLY A 504 -7.39 -41.14 62.77
C GLY A 504 -7.21 -39.90 63.66
N VAL A 505 -6.08 -39.82 64.37
CA VAL A 505 -5.67 -38.67 65.20
C VAL A 505 -4.34 -38.11 64.66
N PRO A 506 -4.23 -36.80 64.40
CA PRO A 506 -3.03 -36.22 63.77
C PRO A 506 -1.83 -36.09 64.72
N SER A 507 -0.61 -36.09 64.17
CA SER A 507 0.64 -35.88 64.93
C SER A 507 0.99 -34.40 65.18
N TYR A 508 0.37 -33.50 64.42
CA TYR A 508 0.70 -32.06 64.32
C TYR A 508 2.10 -31.73 63.77
N LYS A 509 2.90 -32.72 63.31
CA LYS A 509 4.22 -32.47 62.71
C LYS A 509 4.13 -31.76 61.36
N ARG A 510 3.04 -32.00 60.64
CA ARG A 510 2.77 -31.46 59.31
C ARG A 510 1.42 -30.76 59.27
N ILE A 511 1.32 -29.78 58.37
CA ILE A 511 0.09 -29.09 58.04
C ILE A 511 -0.21 -29.26 56.56
N THR A 512 -1.49 -29.35 56.22
CA THR A 512 -1.96 -29.45 54.84
C THR A 512 -2.82 -28.22 54.55
N PHE A 513 -2.34 -27.35 53.67
CA PHE A 513 -3.14 -26.25 53.14
C PHE A 513 -4.20 -26.79 52.18
N ALA A 514 -5.34 -26.13 52.12
CA ALA A 514 -6.44 -26.51 51.24
C ALA A 514 -7.16 -25.26 50.71
N TYR A 515 -7.69 -25.37 49.50
CA TYR A 515 -8.50 -24.33 48.86
C TYR A 515 -9.72 -25.00 48.24
N ASN A 516 -10.93 -24.59 48.63
CA ASN A 516 -12.20 -25.17 48.19
C ASN A 516 -12.21 -26.72 48.16
N GLY A 517 -11.62 -27.35 49.18
CA GLY A 517 -11.56 -28.82 49.33
C GLY A 517 -10.39 -29.51 48.62
N ILE A 518 -9.69 -28.84 47.71
CA ILE A 518 -8.44 -29.33 47.09
C ILE A 518 -7.31 -29.15 48.10
N ARG A 519 -6.47 -30.17 48.27
CA ARG A 519 -5.41 -30.22 49.30
C ARG A 519 -4.04 -30.11 48.66
N ALA A 520 -3.17 -29.31 49.28
CA ALA A 520 -1.77 -29.20 48.93
C ALA A 520 -1.00 -30.41 49.49
N PRO A 521 0.21 -30.69 48.98
CA PRO A 521 1.15 -31.57 49.67
C PRO A 521 1.39 -31.11 51.12
N PRO A 522 1.51 -32.05 52.08
CA PRO A 522 1.71 -31.71 53.48
C PRO A 522 3.13 -31.17 53.73
N VAL A 523 3.21 -29.99 54.35
CA VAL A 523 4.47 -29.34 54.75
C VAL A 523 4.71 -29.46 56.24
N ARG A 524 5.95 -29.32 56.69
CA ARG A 524 6.27 -29.26 58.12
C ARG A 524 5.59 -28.07 58.80
N ALA A 525 5.17 -28.22 60.05
CA ALA A 525 4.58 -27.12 60.82
C ALA A 525 5.55 -25.95 61.08
N ASN A 526 6.86 -26.18 60.93
CA ASN A 526 7.92 -25.18 60.97
C ASN A 526 8.66 -25.04 59.62
N ALA A 527 7.98 -25.37 58.51
CA ALA A 527 8.52 -25.26 57.16
C ALA A 527 9.08 -23.85 56.89
N ASN A 528 10.08 -23.74 56.02
CA ASN A 528 10.50 -22.44 55.50
C ASN A 528 9.56 -21.98 54.36
N SER A 529 9.70 -20.73 53.93
CA SER A 529 8.86 -20.17 52.88
C SER A 529 8.97 -20.92 51.56
N THR A 530 10.11 -21.53 51.24
CA THR A 530 10.30 -22.34 50.01
C THR A 530 9.47 -23.62 50.04
N GLU A 531 9.46 -24.35 51.15
CA GLU A 531 8.67 -25.58 51.30
C GLU A 531 7.17 -25.26 51.21
N VAL A 532 6.73 -24.15 51.82
CA VAL A 532 5.34 -23.66 51.69
C VAL A 532 5.04 -23.24 50.25
N ALA A 533 5.94 -22.49 49.59
CA ALA A 533 5.77 -22.08 48.20
C ALA A 533 5.61 -23.28 47.28
N SER A 534 6.44 -24.32 47.40
CA SER A 534 6.33 -25.53 46.59
C SER A 534 4.98 -26.24 46.76
N ALA A 535 4.49 -26.37 48.00
CA ALA A 535 3.21 -27.01 48.25
C ALA A 535 2.02 -26.20 47.68
N ILE A 536 2.06 -24.87 47.77
CA ILE A 536 1.03 -24.01 47.20
C ILE A 536 1.12 -23.98 45.67
N THR A 537 2.31 -23.97 45.09
CA THR A 537 2.51 -24.07 43.63
C THR A 537 1.90 -25.36 43.08
N GLU A 538 2.13 -26.51 43.74
CA GLU A 538 1.54 -27.78 43.31
C GLU A 538 0.00 -27.76 43.43
N LEU A 539 -0.55 -27.14 44.48
CA LEU A 539 -2.01 -26.96 44.62
C LEU A 539 -2.60 -26.11 43.48
N LEU A 540 -1.86 -25.08 43.03
CA LEU A 540 -2.30 -24.15 41.99
C LEU A 540 -1.96 -24.63 40.56
N GLY A 541 -1.37 -25.81 40.40
CA GLY A 541 -1.18 -26.49 39.11
C GLY A 541 -2.17 -27.64 38.89
N VAL A 542 -2.28 -28.11 37.66
CA VAL A 542 -3.06 -29.31 37.33
C VAL A 542 -2.32 -30.54 37.86
N ARG A 543 -2.93 -31.30 38.76
CA ARG A 543 -2.33 -32.53 39.29
C ARG A 543 -2.74 -33.71 38.39
N CYS A 544 -1.74 -34.46 37.95
CA CYS A 544 -1.90 -35.62 37.07
C CYS A 544 -1.44 -36.91 37.76
N PRO A 545 -1.93 -38.08 37.29
CA PRO A 545 -1.45 -39.38 37.76
C PRO A 545 0.07 -39.54 37.58
N ASP A 546 0.72 -40.24 38.53
CA ASP A 546 2.16 -40.54 38.47
C ASP A 546 2.54 -41.35 37.21
N SER A 547 1.61 -42.11 36.60
CA SER A 547 1.87 -42.81 35.34
C SER A 547 2.26 -41.88 34.18
N ILE A 548 1.91 -40.58 34.27
CA ILE A 548 2.22 -39.55 33.27
C ILE A 548 3.38 -38.66 33.73
N THR A 549 3.38 -38.24 35.00
CA THR A 549 4.37 -37.28 35.54
C THR A 549 5.61 -37.95 36.11
N LYS A 550 5.53 -39.22 36.50
CA LYS A 550 6.63 -40.05 37.04
C LYS A 550 6.53 -41.51 36.57
N PRO A 551 6.52 -41.76 35.25
CA PRO A 551 6.49 -43.11 34.71
C PRO A 551 7.70 -43.94 35.19
N PRO A 552 7.58 -45.29 35.26
CA PRO A 552 8.66 -46.15 35.76
C PRO A 552 9.99 -45.92 35.03
N ALA A 553 11.05 -45.69 35.79
CA ALA A 553 12.35 -45.29 35.25
C ALA A 553 13.01 -46.37 34.37
N ASP A 554 12.68 -47.64 34.59
CA ASP A 554 13.16 -48.80 33.82
C ASP A 554 12.53 -48.91 32.42
N THR A 555 11.37 -48.27 32.22
CA THR A 555 10.64 -48.24 30.94
C THR A 555 10.72 -46.91 30.20
N THR A 556 11.14 -45.84 30.89
CA THR A 556 11.18 -44.46 30.38
C THR A 556 12.50 -44.18 29.68
N TYR A 557 12.44 -43.67 28.44
CA TYR A 557 13.60 -43.16 27.71
C TYR A 557 13.72 -41.64 27.83
N LEU A 558 12.60 -40.93 27.65
CA LEU A 558 12.52 -39.48 27.71
C LEU A 558 11.17 -39.04 28.28
N LEU A 559 11.18 -38.04 29.13
CA LEU A 559 9.99 -37.36 29.64
C LEU A 559 10.26 -35.85 29.67
N HIS A 560 9.34 -35.08 29.09
CA HIS A 560 9.32 -33.62 29.16
C HIS A 560 7.96 -33.16 29.66
N ASP A 561 7.91 -32.64 30.88
CA ASP A 561 6.72 -32.08 31.54
C ASP A 561 6.73 -30.55 31.58
N TYR A 562 7.76 -29.90 31.05
CA TYR A 562 7.90 -28.45 30.85
C TYR A 562 7.83 -27.55 32.11
N GLU A 563 7.74 -28.12 33.31
CA GLU A 563 7.68 -27.37 34.58
C GLU A 563 9.04 -26.84 35.09
N GLY A 564 10.14 -27.25 34.44
CA GLY A 564 11.50 -26.81 34.77
C GLY A 564 11.86 -25.40 34.24
N LYS A 565 13.06 -24.92 34.57
CA LYS A 565 13.62 -23.68 33.99
C LYS A 565 14.00 -23.90 32.51
N TYR A 566 13.01 -23.88 31.63
CA TYR A 566 13.17 -23.88 30.17
C TYR A 566 13.28 -22.45 29.59
N THR A 567 13.59 -21.47 30.44
CA THR A 567 13.41 -20.03 30.17
C THR A 567 14.53 -19.38 29.35
N ASP A 568 15.61 -20.10 29.03
CA ASP A 568 16.72 -19.55 28.26
C ASP A 568 16.78 -20.20 26.86
N GLY A 569 16.13 -19.58 25.87
CA GLY A 569 16.50 -19.73 24.46
C GLY A 569 15.92 -20.91 23.69
N ILE A 570 14.69 -21.35 23.97
CA ILE A 570 13.96 -22.23 23.06
C ILE A 570 13.55 -21.42 21.83
N ALA A 571 14.10 -21.76 20.66
CA ALA A 571 13.79 -21.09 19.41
C ALA A 571 12.29 -21.30 19.04
N PRO A 572 11.63 -20.35 18.34
CA PRO A 572 10.18 -20.39 18.07
C PRO A 572 9.70 -21.70 17.45
N GLU A 573 10.56 -22.37 16.67
CA GLU A 573 10.27 -23.65 16.05
C GLU A 573 9.98 -24.81 17.03
N PHE A 574 10.29 -24.70 18.32
CA PHE A 574 10.01 -25.72 19.35
C PHE A 574 8.77 -25.42 20.19
N GLY A 575 8.07 -24.33 19.90
CA GLY A 575 7.00 -23.80 20.74
C GLY A 575 7.54 -22.97 21.91
N ALA A 576 6.75 -21.97 22.31
CA ALA A 576 7.05 -21.09 23.44
C ALA A 576 6.41 -21.64 24.72
N PRO A 577 7.15 -21.70 25.85
CA PRO A 577 6.55 -22.05 27.14
C PRO A 577 5.52 -20.99 27.53
N MET A 578 4.32 -21.42 27.92
CA MET A 578 3.18 -20.56 28.22
C MET A 578 2.52 -21.00 29.53
N LYS A 579 2.20 -20.02 30.38
CA LYS A 579 1.53 -20.21 31.69
C LYS A 579 0.16 -19.50 31.79
N SER A 580 -0.21 -18.72 30.78
CA SER A 580 -1.48 -18.01 30.70
C SER A 580 -2.65 -18.89 30.26
N GLU A 581 -2.37 -20.11 29.82
CA GLU A 581 -3.33 -21.12 29.35
C GLU A 581 -3.36 -22.32 30.32
N GLU A 582 -4.47 -23.06 30.35
CA GLU A 582 -4.55 -24.29 31.17
C GLU A 582 -3.63 -25.38 30.58
N ALA A 583 -2.58 -25.75 31.31
CA ALA A 583 -1.71 -26.89 30.98
C ALA A 583 -2.44 -28.23 31.16
N PHE A 584 -1.96 -29.29 30.52
CA PHE A 584 -2.49 -30.64 30.75
C PHE A 584 -2.11 -31.13 32.15
N CYS A 585 -0.84 -30.96 32.53
CA CYS A 585 -0.30 -31.21 33.85
C CYS A 585 0.52 -29.99 34.31
N GLY A 586 0.59 -29.75 35.62
CA GLY A 586 1.36 -28.64 36.16
C GLY A 586 0.79 -27.26 35.77
N GLN A 587 1.66 -26.32 35.42
CA GLN A 587 1.35 -24.92 35.14
C GLN A 587 1.88 -24.44 33.78
N THR A 588 2.73 -25.22 33.11
CA THR A 588 3.49 -24.79 31.95
C THR A 588 3.23 -25.73 30.78
N LEU A 589 2.72 -25.18 29.69
CA LEU A 589 2.58 -25.90 28.42
C LEU A 589 3.49 -25.29 27.34
N LEU A 590 3.62 -25.96 26.19
CA LEU A 590 4.21 -25.37 24.98
C LEU A 590 3.11 -24.91 24.01
N HIS A 591 3.27 -23.71 23.47
CA HIS A 591 2.38 -23.07 22.50
C HIS A 591 3.12 -22.76 21.20
N ALA A 592 2.53 -23.12 20.06
CA ALA A 592 3.04 -22.78 18.74
C ALA A 592 1.92 -22.30 17.82
N VAL A 593 2.17 -21.19 17.10
CA VAL A 593 1.26 -20.66 16.07
C VAL A 593 1.46 -21.34 14.71
N ASP A 594 2.57 -22.09 14.55
CA ASP A 594 2.99 -22.82 13.34
C ASP A 594 3.43 -24.26 13.69
N ASP A 595 4.09 -24.95 12.76
CA ASP A 595 4.70 -26.26 12.98
C ASP A 595 5.66 -26.27 14.18
N MET A 596 5.70 -27.40 14.92
CA MET A 596 6.46 -27.50 16.15
C MET A 596 7.39 -28.73 16.16
N TYR A 597 8.67 -28.53 16.45
CA TYR A 597 9.63 -29.61 16.63
C TYR A 597 9.57 -30.16 18.07
N LEU A 598 9.33 -31.47 18.22
CA LEU A 598 9.45 -32.15 19.52
C LEU A 598 10.85 -32.71 19.75
N LEU A 599 11.54 -33.13 18.68
CA LEU A 599 12.91 -33.67 18.72
C LEU A 599 13.75 -33.05 17.59
N TYR A 600 14.91 -32.45 17.91
CA TYR A 600 15.79 -31.84 16.90
C TYR A 600 17.31 -31.89 17.25
N PRO A 601 18.14 -32.57 16.44
CA PRO A 601 19.47 -33.05 16.87
C PRO A 601 20.54 -31.97 17.09
N HIS A 602 20.35 -30.75 16.58
CA HIS A 602 21.34 -29.66 16.67
C HIS A 602 21.07 -28.62 17.77
N ARG A 603 20.00 -28.78 18.56
CA ARG A 603 19.58 -27.78 19.58
C ARG A 603 19.12 -28.42 20.89
N THR A 604 18.49 -29.60 20.82
CA THR A 604 18.02 -30.33 22.00
C THR A 604 19.08 -31.35 22.42
N ASN A 605 19.49 -31.37 23.69
CA ASN A 605 20.48 -32.32 24.24
C ASN A 605 19.95 -33.77 24.31
N PHE A 606 19.18 -34.23 23.32
CA PHE A 606 18.66 -35.61 23.27
C PHE A 606 19.51 -36.50 22.37
N LYS A 607 19.48 -37.80 22.65
CA LYS A 607 20.13 -38.83 21.83
C LYS A 607 19.10 -39.42 20.85
N PRO A 608 19.48 -39.84 19.63
CA PRO A 608 18.58 -40.53 18.72
C PRO A 608 17.88 -41.72 19.37
N ILE A 609 16.58 -41.87 19.12
CA ILE A 609 15.73 -42.85 19.82
C ILE A 609 15.69 -44.14 19.00
N ARG A 610 16.19 -45.25 19.56
CA ARG A 610 16.05 -46.57 18.94
C ARG A 610 14.64 -47.11 19.16
N LEU A 611 13.79 -47.02 18.14
CA LEU A 611 12.37 -47.38 18.23
C LEU A 611 12.13 -48.87 18.45
N ASN A 612 13.07 -49.75 18.10
CA ASN A 612 12.97 -51.17 18.44
C ASN A 612 12.93 -51.44 19.95
N SER A 613 13.57 -50.56 20.74
CA SER A 613 13.60 -50.68 22.20
C SER A 613 12.59 -49.76 22.85
N ASN A 614 12.33 -48.59 22.26
CA ASN A 614 11.39 -47.59 22.80
C ASN A 614 10.39 -47.18 21.70
N PRO A 615 9.42 -48.04 21.36
CA PRO A 615 8.53 -47.81 20.21
C PRO A 615 7.40 -46.82 20.50
N TRP A 616 7.11 -46.53 21.77
CA TRP A 616 5.96 -45.74 22.18
C TRP A 616 6.33 -44.28 22.40
N MET A 617 5.47 -43.40 21.90
CA MET A 617 5.43 -41.98 22.24
C MET A 617 4.07 -41.65 22.80
N CYS A 618 4.01 -41.01 23.98
CA CYS A 618 2.77 -40.47 24.53
C CYS A 618 2.88 -38.95 24.65
N LEU A 619 1.82 -38.21 24.29
CA LEU A 619 1.78 -36.76 24.45
C LEU A 619 0.39 -36.25 24.81
N ALA A 620 0.33 -35.20 25.62
CA ALA A 620 -0.87 -34.39 25.74
C ALA A 620 -0.86 -33.27 24.69
N HIS A 621 -1.99 -33.07 24.01
CA HIS A 621 -2.11 -32.09 22.95
C HIS A 621 -3.53 -31.52 22.84
N ARG A 622 -3.63 -30.30 22.31
CA ARG A 622 -4.86 -29.69 21.79
C ARG A 622 -4.52 -28.83 20.57
N GLY A 623 -5.49 -28.62 19.69
CA GLY A 623 -5.32 -28.02 18.38
C GLY A 623 -5.51 -29.04 17.26
N TYR A 624 -5.08 -28.68 16.05
CA TYR A 624 -5.15 -29.56 14.87
C TYR A 624 -3.74 -29.91 14.37
N ILE A 625 -3.31 -31.15 14.65
CA ILE A 625 -2.06 -31.73 14.17
C ILE A 625 -2.36 -32.65 12.98
N ASN A 626 -2.01 -32.19 11.77
CA ASN A 626 -2.30 -32.86 10.51
C ASN A 626 -1.38 -34.06 10.26
N ARG A 627 -0.07 -33.89 10.48
CA ARG A 627 0.91 -34.96 10.25
C ARG A 627 2.09 -34.88 11.19
N PHE A 628 2.74 -36.00 11.40
CA PHE A 628 4.08 -36.07 11.97
C PHE A 628 5.10 -36.14 10.84
N MET A 629 6.05 -35.20 10.82
CA MET A 629 7.23 -35.26 9.96
C MET A 629 8.37 -35.88 10.75
N MET A 630 8.86 -37.03 10.31
CA MET A 630 9.83 -37.84 11.02
C MET A 630 11.09 -38.05 10.17
N SER A 631 12.26 -37.84 10.78
CA SER A 631 13.56 -38.25 10.22
C SER A 631 13.99 -39.51 10.94
N TYR A 632 14.13 -40.62 10.21
CA TYR A 632 14.60 -41.87 10.78
C TYR A 632 15.57 -42.58 9.84
N ILE A 633 16.40 -43.42 10.45
CA ILE A 633 17.31 -44.33 9.78
C ILE A 633 16.83 -45.73 10.06
N TYR A 634 16.75 -46.57 9.03
CA TYR A 634 16.51 -47.99 9.24
C TYR A 634 17.50 -48.89 8.50
N TYR A 635 17.63 -50.10 9.01
CA TYR A 635 18.38 -51.20 8.42
C TYR A 635 17.38 -52.18 7.83
N ASP A 636 17.55 -52.56 6.57
CA ASP A 636 16.79 -53.68 5.99
C ASP A 636 17.38 -55.03 6.44
N ASN A 637 16.83 -56.13 5.91
CA ASN A 637 17.29 -57.48 6.23
C ASN A 637 18.70 -57.77 5.70
N ASP A 638 19.17 -57.01 4.71
CA ASP A 638 20.51 -57.10 4.10
C ASP A 638 21.52 -56.16 4.77
N GLN A 639 21.18 -55.57 5.94
CA GLN A 639 21.99 -54.60 6.69
C GLN A 639 22.27 -53.29 5.94
N LYS A 640 21.52 -52.97 4.88
CA LYS A 640 21.65 -51.71 4.17
C LYS A 640 20.95 -50.59 4.94
N ILE A 641 21.62 -49.44 5.01
CA ILE A 641 21.14 -48.27 5.73
C ILE A 641 20.31 -47.39 4.79
N THR A 642 19.09 -47.07 5.19
CA THR A 642 18.23 -46.10 4.51
C THR A 642 17.91 -44.94 5.46
N LYS A 643 18.03 -43.71 4.95
CA LYS A 643 17.67 -42.49 5.69
C LYS A 643 16.43 -41.88 5.05
N ASN A 644 15.36 -41.73 5.82
CA ASN A 644 14.08 -41.23 5.34
C ASN A 644 13.65 -39.97 6.12
N TRP A 645 13.06 -39.03 5.39
CA TRP A 645 12.33 -37.88 5.92
C TRP A 645 10.91 -37.94 5.39
N GLN A 646 9.95 -38.29 6.25
CA GLN A 646 8.62 -38.70 5.81
C GLN A 646 7.50 -38.16 6.71
N GLY A 647 6.39 -37.80 6.07
CA GLY A 647 5.17 -37.35 6.75
C GLY A 647 4.17 -38.49 6.98
N PHE A 648 3.66 -38.63 8.20
CA PHE A 648 2.65 -39.61 8.59
C PHE A 648 1.35 -38.91 8.98
N ASN A 649 0.23 -39.22 8.30
CA ASN A 649 -1.07 -38.62 8.59
C ASN A 649 -1.59 -39.09 9.97
N MET A 650 -2.08 -38.14 10.76
CA MET A 650 -2.62 -38.34 12.11
C MET A 650 -4.16 -38.27 12.19
N ASP A 651 -4.86 -38.01 11.08
CA ASP A 651 -6.31 -38.08 10.99
C ASP A 651 -6.81 -39.47 11.45
N GLY A 652 -7.74 -39.48 12.41
CA GLY A 652 -8.29 -40.71 13.00
C GLY A 652 -7.35 -41.48 13.95
N LYS A 653 -6.08 -41.05 14.09
CA LYS A 653 -5.10 -41.65 15.02
C LYS A 653 -4.90 -40.82 16.30
N MET A 654 -5.26 -39.54 16.24
CA MET A 654 -5.25 -38.61 17.37
C MET A 654 -6.56 -37.83 17.39
N LYS A 655 -7.04 -37.50 18.59
CA LYS A 655 -8.22 -36.65 18.78
C LYS A 655 -7.85 -35.18 18.58
N GLN A 656 -8.43 -34.54 17.57
CA GLN A 656 -8.16 -33.14 17.23
C GLN A 656 -9.26 -32.24 17.83
N GLY A 657 -8.91 -31.03 18.27
CA GLY A 657 -9.88 -30.06 18.78
C GLY A 657 -9.31 -29.08 19.81
N SER A 658 -10.15 -28.17 20.32
CA SER A 658 -9.75 -27.20 21.36
C SER A 658 -9.60 -27.80 22.76
N GLN A 659 -10.13 -29.00 22.98
CA GLN A 659 -10.04 -29.71 24.25
C GLN A 659 -8.77 -30.54 24.32
N TRP A 660 -8.21 -30.65 25.52
CA TRP A 660 -7.06 -31.50 25.79
C TRP A 660 -7.34 -32.97 25.45
N SER A 661 -6.38 -33.60 24.79
CA SER A 661 -6.35 -35.02 24.49
C SER A 661 -5.00 -35.62 24.87
N TYR A 662 -5.00 -36.84 25.40
CA TYR A 662 -3.78 -37.62 25.60
C TYR A 662 -3.72 -38.72 24.53
N SER A 663 -2.55 -39.00 23.96
CA SER A 663 -2.43 -40.00 22.89
C SER A 663 -1.11 -40.75 23.01
N CYS A 664 -1.18 -42.09 23.01
CA CYS A 664 -0.03 -42.99 22.97
C CYS A 664 0.06 -43.68 21.60
N ILE A 665 1.17 -43.50 20.90
CA ILE A 665 1.36 -43.88 19.50
C ILE A 665 2.60 -44.76 19.40
N ASN A 666 2.44 -45.93 18.76
CA ASN A 666 3.55 -46.80 18.43
C ASN A 666 4.23 -46.33 17.12
N LEU A 667 5.30 -45.56 17.27
CA LEU A 667 6.04 -44.96 16.15
C LEU A 667 6.74 -46.02 15.29
N LEU A 668 7.20 -47.12 15.89
CA LEU A 668 7.82 -48.22 15.15
C LEU A 668 6.81 -48.87 14.20
N LYS A 669 5.57 -49.09 14.66
CA LYS A 669 4.49 -49.64 13.84
C LYS A 669 4.13 -48.70 12.69
N LEU A 670 4.01 -47.40 12.94
CA LEU A 670 3.73 -46.41 11.88
C LEU A 670 4.75 -46.46 10.74
N ILE A 671 6.04 -46.62 11.06
CA ILE A 671 7.10 -46.73 10.06
C ILE A 671 7.03 -48.08 9.35
N ARG A 672 6.84 -49.19 10.08
CA ARG A 672 6.75 -50.54 9.51
C ARG A 672 5.56 -50.76 8.58
N ASP A 673 4.42 -50.16 8.90
CA ASP A 673 3.20 -50.26 8.08
C ASP A 673 3.36 -49.54 6.72
N ARG A 674 4.40 -48.70 6.58
CA ARG A 674 4.68 -47.91 5.38
C ARG A 674 5.86 -48.45 4.56
N GLU A 675 6.95 -48.84 5.21
CA GLU A 675 8.20 -49.18 4.52
C GLU A 675 8.17 -50.61 3.97
N GLU A 676 8.45 -50.75 2.67
CA GLU A 676 8.64 -52.05 2.03
C GLU A 676 9.96 -52.68 2.47
N GLY A 677 9.96 -53.98 2.78
CA GLY A 677 11.18 -54.75 3.13
C GLY A 677 11.40 -55.08 4.62
N ALA A 678 10.43 -54.81 5.50
CA ALA A 678 10.44 -55.16 6.92
C ALA A 678 11.67 -54.62 7.70
N PRO A 679 11.68 -53.33 8.08
CA PRO A 679 12.84 -52.70 8.73
C PRO A 679 13.22 -53.39 10.05
N SER A 680 14.48 -53.82 10.14
CA SER A 680 15.05 -54.62 11.23
C SER A 680 15.47 -53.77 12.42
N ILE A 681 16.11 -52.62 12.19
CA ILE A 681 16.46 -51.61 13.21
C ILE A 681 16.00 -50.24 12.73
N VAL A 682 15.32 -49.45 13.57
CA VAL A 682 14.83 -48.10 13.27
C VAL A 682 15.30 -47.12 14.36
N ILE A 683 15.95 -46.04 13.94
CA ILE A 683 16.49 -44.97 14.79
C ILE A 683 15.83 -43.65 14.39
N LEU A 684 15.10 -43.03 15.31
CA LEU A 684 14.44 -41.73 15.14
C LEU A 684 15.41 -40.60 15.50
N ASN A 685 15.63 -39.67 14.56
CA ASN A 685 16.52 -38.52 14.71
C ASN A 685 15.78 -37.19 14.85
N LEU A 686 14.55 -37.07 14.35
CA LEU A 686 13.79 -35.82 14.36
C LEU A 686 12.30 -36.15 14.31
N LEU A 687 11.52 -35.41 15.10
CA LEU A 687 10.05 -35.44 15.05
C LEU A 687 9.51 -34.02 15.08
N LYS A 688 8.72 -33.66 14.07
CA LYS A 688 8.01 -32.38 13.94
C LYS A 688 6.51 -32.62 13.80
N LEU A 689 5.72 -31.88 14.57
CA LEU A 689 4.28 -31.80 14.46
C LEU A 689 3.94 -30.74 13.41
N VAL A 690 3.16 -31.13 12.40
CA VAL A 690 2.72 -30.22 11.34
C VAL A 690 1.29 -29.81 11.59
N LYS A 691 1.06 -28.50 11.57
CA LYS A 691 -0.27 -27.92 11.75
C LYS A 691 -1.20 -28.25 10.59
N GLY A 692 -2.48 -28.41 10.88
CA GLY A 692 -3.47 -28.61 9.82
C GLY A 692 -4.01 -27.35 9.18
N PRO A 693 -4.53 -27.47 7.95
CA PRO A 693 -5.02 -26.34 7.16
C PRO A 693 -6.43 -25.87 7.52
N ASN A 694 -7.12 -26.52 8.48
CA ASN A 694 -8.55 -26.28 8.76
C ASN A 694 -8.76 -25.34 9.97
N PRO A 695 -9.48 -24.20 9.81
CA PRO A 695 -10.10 -23.47 10.92
C PRO A 695 -11.12 -24.36 11.65
N PRO A 696 -11.37 -24.18 12.96
CA PRO A 696 -11.18 -22.93 13.71
C PRO A 696 -9.88 -22.83 14.53
N PHE A 697 -9.01 -23.85 14.54
CA PHE A 697 -7.90 -23.90 15.49
C PHE A 697 -6.65 -23.19 14.94
N LYS A 698 -6.33 -22.02 15.51
CA LYS A 698 -5.17 -21.21 15.10
C LYS A 698 -3.85 -21.69 15.69
N ASP A 699 -3.85 -22.46 16.78
CA ASP A 699 -2.64 -22.76 17.55
C ASP A 699 -2.54 -24.27 17.90
N ILE A 700 -1.32 -24.76 18.07
CA ILE A 700 -1.02 -26.08 18.63
C ILE A 700 -0.53 -25.88 20.06
N TYR A 701 -1.08 -26.66 20.99
CA TYR A 701 -0.58 -26.72 22.36
C TYR A 701 -0.18 -28.15 22.68
N VAL A 702 0.97 -28.30 23.31
CA VAL A 702 1.49 -29.60 23.75
C VAL A 702 1.97 -29.50 25.18
N ASP A 703 1.73 -30.59 25.90
CA ASP A 703 2.20 -30.77 27.25
C ASP A 703 2.51 -32.26 27.46
N VAL A 704 3.35 -32.58 28.45
CA VAL A 704 3.82 -33.92 28.81
C VAL A 704 4.15 -34.82 27.61
N VAL A 705 5.41 -34.80 27.17
CA VAL A 705 5.91 -35.65 26.07
C VAL A 705 6.76 -36.79 26.63
N TYR A 706 6.34 -38.03 26.37
CA TYR A 706 6.97 -39.26 26.83
C TYR A 706 7.44 -40.12 25.65
N PHE A 707 8.62 -40.73 25.79
CA PHE A 707 9.08 -41.85 24.94
C PHE A 707 9.55 -43.00 25.82
N GLY A 708 9.18 -44.23 25.47
CA GLY A 708 9.60 -45.40 26.24
C GLY A 708 9.21 -46.76 25.66
N ARG A 709 9.43 -47.80 26.47
CA ARG A 709 9.26 -49.22 26.09
C ARG A 709 7.82 -49.66 26.00
N VAL A 710 6.96 -49.09 26.85
CA VAL A 710 5.52 -49.38 26.98
C VAL A 710 4.76 -48.05 26.96
N PRO A 711 3.48 -48.02 26.57
CA PRO A 711 2.68 -46.79 26.70
C PRO A 711 2.47 -46.46 28.19
N THR A 712 2.31 -45.18 28.52
CA THR A 712 2.01 -44.74 29.90
C THR A 712 0.59 -45.09 30.34
N THR A 713 -0.28 -45.41 29.40
CA THR A 713 -1.64 -45.88 29.63
C THR A 713 -2.18 -46.65 28.42
N ASP A 714 -3.05 -47.62 28.67
CA ASP A 714 -3.87 -48.27 27.64
C ASP A 714 -5.24 -47.59 27.46
N ASP A 715 -5.59 -46.62 28.33
CA ASP A 715 -6.84 -45.84 28.28
C ASP A 715 -6.53 -44.32 28.39
N PRO A 716 -6.26 -43.65 27.25
CA PRO A 716 -5.98 -42.22 27.24
C PRO A 716 -7.15 -41.34 27.70
N GLU A 717 -8.40 -41.81 27.64
CA GLU A 717 -9.55 -41.05 28.16
C GLU A 717 -9.61 -41.06 29.67
N ALA A 718 -9.24 -42.18 30.32
CA ALA A 718 -9.12 -42.26 31.77
C ALA A 718 -8.10 -41.25 32.30
N MET A 719 -7.00 -41.03 31.57
CA MET A 719 -5.98 -40.04 31.95
C MET A 719 -6.54 -38.60 31.96
N LEU A 720 -7.37 -38.24 30.98
CA LEU A 720 -8.01 -36.92 30.95
C LEU A 720 -8.97 -36.74 32.14
N LYS A 721 -9.73 -37.78 32.50
CA LYS A 721 -10.69 -37.77 33.62
C LYS A 721 -10.02 -37.82 35.00
N ALA A 722 -8.81 -38.35 35.09
CA ALA A 722 -8.06 -38.48 36.34
C ALA A 722 -7.32 -37.19 36.75
N ARG A 723 -7.32 -36.15 35.91
CA ARG A 723 -6.71 -34.84 36.22
C ARG A 723 -7.50 -34.12 37.29
N GLN A 724 -6.80 -33.50 38.24
CA GLN A 724 -7.38 -32.55 39.18
C GLN A 724 -6.99 -31.13 38.75
N LEU A 725 -7.98 -30.36 38.28
CA LEU A 725 -7.77 -28.96 37.87
C LEU A 725 -7.44 -28.09 39.09
N PRO A 726 -6.60 -27.04 38.92
CA PRO A 726 -6.31 -26.10 39.99
C PRO A 726 -7.57 -25.30 40.35
N PRO A 727 -7.66 -24.79 41.59
CA PRO A 727 -8.81 -24.01 42.01
C PRO A 727 -8.94 -22.67 41.26
N PHE A 728 -7.80 -22.06 40.88
CA PHE A 728 -7.69 -20.88 40.03
C PHE A 728 -6.24 -20.77 39.54
N ARG A 729 -5.99 -19.95 38.51
CA ARG A 729 -4.65 -19.78 37.90
C ARG A 729 -3.96 -18.51 38.40
N VAL A 730 -2.66 -18.62 38.62
CA VAL A 730 -1.81 -17.49 39.05
C VAL A 730 -0.72 -17.19 38.03
N LYS A 731 -0.50 -15.90 37.77
CA LYS A 731 0.60 -15.32 36.99
C LYS A 731 1.90 -15.38 37.77
N SER A 732 1.84 -15.15 39.08
CA SER A 732 2.97 -15.30 39.99
C SER A 732 2.51 -15.64 41.40
N LEU A 733 3.37 -16.35 42.13
CA LEU A 733 3.24 -16.67 43.55
C LEU A 733 4.58 -16.37 44.22
N SER A 734 4.55 -15.59 45.30
CA SER A 734 5.66 -15.45 46.23
C SER A 734 5.19 -15.84 47.63
N VAL A 735 6.07 -16.49 48.38
CA VAL A 735 5.82 -16.81 49.79
C VAL A 735 7.00 -16.31 50.61
N SER A 736 6.70 -15.60 51.69
CA SER A 736 7.69 -15.11 52.66
C SER A 736 7.29 -15.48 54.08
N SER A 737 8.29 -15.64 54.96
CA SER A 737 8.06 -15.84 56.39
C SER A 737 8.11 -14.49 57.09
N VAL A 738 6.99 -14.04 57.64
CA VAL A 738 6.88 -12.74 58.34
C VAL A 738 7.24 -12.88 59.82
N ALA A 739 6.99 -14.06 60.40
CA ALA A 739 7.40 -14.47 61.73
C ALA A 739 7.50 -16.01 61.79
N SER A 740 7.93 -16.56 62.94
CA SER A 740 7.90 -18.01 63.16
C SER A 740 6.48 -18.56 62.98
N LYS A 741 6.30 -19.52 62.06
CA LYS A 741 5.01 -20.10 61.67
C LYS A 741 3.97 -19.10 61.14
N VAL A 742 4.41 -17.95 60.61
CA VAL A 742 3.56 -16.99 59.91
C VAL A 742 4.07 -16.81 58.48
N TYR A 743 3.24 -17.20 57.52
CA TYR A 743 3.58 -17.19 56.10
C TYR A 743 2.70 -16.18 55.36
N ARG A 744 3.33 -15.29 54.60
CA ARG A 744 2.66 -14.34 53.72
C ARG A 744 2.75 -14.82 52.30
N LEU A 745 1.59 -15.03 51.70
CA LEU A 745 1.41 -15.45 50.31
C LEU A 745 1.02 -14.20 49.52
N GLU A 746 1.82 -13.84 48.53
CA GLU A 746 1.46 -12.80 47.56
C GLU A 746 1.25 -13.47 46.21
N MET A 747 0.05 -13.34 45.66
CA MET A 747 -0.37 -14.01 44.44
C MET A 747 -0.91 -12.99 43.44
N GLN A 748 -0.45 -13.07 42.20
CA GLN A 748 -1.08 -12.34 41.10
C GLN A 748 -1.95 -13.31 40.29
N PRO A 749 -3.29 -13.19 40.29
CA PRO A 749 -4.17 -13.99 39.45
C PRO A 749 -4.02 -13.63 37.96
N TRP A 750 -4.21 -14.59 37.05
CA TRP A 750 -4.19 -14.34 35.59
C TRP A 750 -5.47 -13.65 35.08
N GLU A 751 -6.63 -14.05 35.59
CA GLU A 751 -7.95 -13.55 35.15
C GLU A 751 -8.49 -12.44 36.05
N CYS A 752 -7.61 -11.78 36.82
CA CYS A 752 -7.98 -10.79 37.83
C CYS A 752 -9.05 -11.31 38.81
N TYR A 753 -9.10 -12.64 38.91
CA TYR A 753 -9.99 -13.38 39.78
C TYR A 753 -9.66 -13.04 41.22
N GLN A 754 -10.68 -12.79 42.04
CA GLN A 754 -10.55 -12.48 43.45
C GLN A 754 -10.45 -13.79 44.26
N PRO A 755 -9.25 -14.25 44.66
CA PRO A 755 -9.10 -15.56 45.27
C PRO A 755 -9.67 -15.58 46.69
N ASP A 756 -10.43 -16.61 47.04
CA ASP A 756 -10.91 -16.84 48.40
C ASP A 756 -9.76 -17.10 49.39
N LYS A 757 -10.07 -17.12 50.68
CA LYS A 757 -9.06 -17.42 51.70
C LYS A 757 -8.67 -18.89 51.65
N PHE A 758 -7.37 -19.17 51.76
CA PHE A 758 -6.91 -20.53 52.02
C PHE A 758 -7.49 -21.06 53.33
N SER A 759 -7.62 -22.37 53.40
CA SER A 759 -8.00 -23.13 54.58
C SER A 759 -6.94 -24.15 54.93
N THR A 760 -7.07 -24.82 56.06
CA THR A 760 -6.16 -25.90 56.47
C THR A 760 -6.96 -27.13 56.89
N TRP A 761 -6.40 -28.30 56.59
CA TRP A 761 -7.07 -29.57 56.84
C TRP A 761 -6.75 -30.12 58.23
N ASN A 762 -7.77 -30.74 58.85
CA ASN A 762 -7.68 -31.49 60.11
C ASN A 762 -7.06 -30.74 61.31
N THR A 763 -7.54 -29.51 61.54
CA THR A 763 -7.02 -28.59 62.57
C THR A 763 -7.55 -28.82 63.98
N LYS A 764 -8.31 -29.89 64.26
CA LYS A 764 -8.99 -30.09 65.54
C LYS A 764 -8.00 -30.34 66.70
N GLY A 765 -7.43 -29.26 67.24
CA GLY A 765 -6.49 -29.21 68.36
C GLY A 765 -5.38 -28.15 68.24
N GLY A 766 -5.25 -27.43 67.11
CA GLY A 766 -4.36 -26.28 66.94
C GLY A 766 -5.03 -25.12 66.21
N ALA A 767 -4.81 -23.87 66.62
CA ALA A 767 -5.46 -22.71 66.00
C ALA A 767 -4.71 -22.27 64.73
N VAL A 768 -5.43 -22.18 63.60
CA VAL A 768 -4.93 -21.63 62.35
C VAL A 768 -5.81 -20.47 61.94
N THR A 769 -5.19 -19.30 61.75
CA THR A 769 -5.90 -18.10 61.28
C THR A 769 -5.37 -17.71 59.91
N VAL A 770 -6.28 -17.49 58.95
CA VAL A 770 -5.96 -16.96 57.62
C VAL A 770 -6.56 -15.57 57.47
N THR A 771 -5.70 -14.57 57.38
CA THR A 771 -6.07 -13.16 57.24
C THR A 771 -5.82 -12.72 55.81
N ARG A 772 -6.82 -12.09 55.19
CA ARG A 772 -6.62 -11.40 53.90
C ARG A 772 -6.12 -10.00 54.23
N VAL A 773 -4.88 -9.69 53.86
CA VAL A 773 -4.23 -8.40 54.06
C VAL A 773 -4.59 -7.44 52.93
N GLN A 774 -4.63 -7.94 51.69
CA GLN A 774 -4.97 -7.16 50.52
C GLN A 774 -5.72 -8.03 49.51
N LYS A 775 -6.79 -7.49 48.92
CA LYS A 775 -7.46 -8.10 47.76
C LYS A 775 -6.65 -7.86 46.49
N ALA A 776 -6.63 -8.83 45.58
CA ALA A 776 -6.17 -8.57 44.21
C ALA A 776 -6.95 -7.40 43.58
N SER A 777 -6.37 -6.72 42.59
CA SER A 777 -7.14 -5.74 41.80
C SER A 777 -8.18 -6.45 40.94
N GLU A 778 -9.35 -5.83 40.82
CA GLU A 778 -10.38 -6.27 39.88
C GLU A 778 -9.91 -5.96 38.45
N GLY A 779 -10.33 -6.80 37.49
CA GLY A 779 -10.05 -6.57 36.08
C GLY A 779 -10.83 -5.39 35.52
N VAL A 780 -10.39 -4.88 34.38
CA VAL A 780 -11.10 -3.81 33.68
C VAL A 780 -12.44 -4.35 33.18
N SER A 781 -13.53 -3.75 33.62
CA SER A 781 -14.90 -4.10 33.20
C SER A 781 -15.79 -2.85 33.11
N GLY A 782 -17.04 -3.01 32.67
CA GLY A 782 -17.96 -1.89 32.45
C GLY A 782 -17.88 -1.31 31.04
N TYR A 783 -18.11 0.00 30.89
CA TYR A 783 -18.20 0.66 29.59
C TYR A 783 -17.39 1.96 29.54
N PHE A 784 -16.85 2.26 28.35
CA PHE A 784 -16.25 3.55 28.04
C PHE A 784 -16.82 4.08 26.72
N SER A 785 -16.92 5.40 26.60
CA SER A 785 -17.56 6.03 25.46
C SER A 785 -16.51 6.59 24.50
N LEU A 786 -16.67 6.32 23.20
CA LEU A 786 -15.79 6.78 22.13
C LEU A 786 -16.53 7.71 21.16
N SER A 787 -15.85 8.73 20.66
CA SER A 787 -16.32 9.54 19.52
C SER A 787 -15.20 9.73 18.50
N TRP A 788 -15.56 10.08 17.28
CA TRP A 788 -14.59 10.44 16.25
C TRP A 788 -15.18 11.52 15.33
N LYS A 789 -14.40 12.56 15.04
CA LYS A 789 -14.83 13.72 14.23
C LYS A 789 -16.14 14.36 14.71
N GLY A 790 -16.33 14.47 16.03
CA GLY A 790 -17.53 15.08 16.62
C GLY A 790 -18.81 14.24 16.47
N SER A 791 -18.70 12.93 16.19
CA SER A 791 -19.83 12.01 16.25
C SER A 791 -20.44 11.94 17.65
N ASN A 792 -21.69 11.45 17.74
CA ASN A 792 -22.26 11.10 19.03
C ASN A 792 -21.38 10.04 19.74
N PRO A 793 -21.25 10.10 21.08
CA PRO A 793 -20.55 9.07 21.85
C PRO A 793 -21.16 7.68 21.67
N LEU A 794 -20.29 6.68 21.50
CA LEU A 794 -20.63 5.26 21.43
C LEU A 794 -20.10 4.55 22.66
N ASP A 795 -20.98 3.93 23.45
CA ASP A 795 -20.58 3.11 24.59
C ASP A 795 -20.04 1.75 24.12
N VAL A 796 -18.85 1.42 24.60
CA VAL A 796 -18.11 0.22 24.24
C VAL A 796 -17.82 -0.59 25.50
N PRO A 797 -18.13 -1.90 25.52
CA PRO A 797 -17.74 -2.78 26.62
C PRO A 797 -16.21 -2.80 26.81
N ALA A 798 -15.76 -2.69 28.05
CA ALA A 798 -14.34 -2.62 28.38
C ALA A 798 -13.55 -3.88 28.02
N ASP A 799 -14.21 -5.03 27.83
CA ASP A 799 -13.62 -6.31 27.48
C ASP A 799 -13.97 -6.78 26.05
N VAL A 800 -14.55 -5.88 25.22
CA VAL A 800 -15.02 -6.19 23.87
C VAL A 800 -13.94 -6.89 23.04
N ASN A 801 -14.30 -7.97 22.34
CA ASN A 801 -13.37 -8.67 21.45
C ASN A 801 -13.09 -7.85 20.17
N ALA A 802 -12.07 -8.25 19.40
CA ALA A 802 -11.64 -7.48 18.23
C ALA A 802 -12.71 -7.38 17.13
N GLU A 803 -13.48 -8.45 16.90
CA GLU A 803 -14.49 -8.52 15.84
C GLU A 803 -15.69 -7.63 16.19
N ASP A 804 -16.16 -7.69 17.43
CA ASP A 804 -17.25 -6.84 17.93
C ASP A 804 -16.84 -5.37 18.00
N MET A 805 -15.60 -5.07 18.43
CA MET A 805 -15.08 -3.70 18.42
C MET A 805 -15.07 -3.12 17.01
N GLN A 806 -14.61 -3.90 16.03
CA GLN A 806 -14.63 -3.49 14.62
C GLN A 806 -16.06 -3.21 14.15
N ALA A 807 -17.00 -4.12 14.45
CA ALA A 807 -18.40 -3.96 14.05
C ALA A 807 -19.05 -2.74 14.70
N LEU A 808 -18.83 -2.53 16.00
CA LEU A 808 -19.35 -1.39 16.76
C LEU A 808 -18.87 -0.06 16.18
N LEU A 809 -17.56 0.09 15.99
CA LEU A 809 -16.95 1.30 15.45
C LEU A 809 -17.45 1.59 14.03
N GLN A 810 -17.38 0.63 13.11
CA GLN A 810 -17.79 0.86 11.71
C GLN A 810 -19.28 1.16 11.54
N THR A 811 -20.14 0.55 12.37
CA THR A 811 -21.60 0.67 12.20
C THR A 811 -22.13 1.94 12.85
N ASN A 812 -21.58 2.34 14.00
CA ASN A 812 -22.17 3.37 14.84
C ASN A 812 -21.39 4.71 14.82
N ILE A 813 -20.15 4.73 14.33
CA ILE A 813 -19.37 5.97 14.18
C ILE A 813 -19.31 6.34 12.68
N PRO A 814 -20.03 7.39 12.25
CA PRO A 814 -20.07 7.78 10.84
C PRO A 814 -18.70 8.13 10.26
N GLY A 815 -18.46 7.73 9.01
CA GLY A 815 -17.28 8.11 8.25
C GLY A 815 -16.01 7.31 8.54
N MET A 816 -16.04 6.31 9.44
CA MET A 816 -14.87 5.47 9.72
C MET A 816 -14.44 4.61 8.52
N GLY A 817 -15.33 4.35 7.57
CA GLY A 817 -15.06 3.45 6.44
C GLY A 817 -14.83 2.01 6.89
N VAL A 818 -14.05 1.26 6.10
CA VAL A 818 -13.62 -0.09 6.47
C VAL A 818 -12.35 -0.01 7.30
N ILE A 819 -12.40 -0.59 8.49
CA ILE A 819 -11.29 -0.66 9.44
C ILE A 819 -10.97 -2.13 9.77
N ASN A 820 -9.78 -2.38 10.26
CA ASN A 820 -9.36 -3.66 10.83
C ASN A 820 -8.99 -3.46 12.30
N VAL A 821 -9.54 -4.29 13.18
CA VAL A 821 -9.21 -4.24 14.60
C VAL A 821 -8.48 -5.51 15.04
N GLU A 822 -7.38 -5.33 15.77
CA GLU A 822 -6.68 -6.41 16.48
C GLU A 822 -6.66 -6.12 17.97
N ARG A 823 -6.88 -7.15 18.81
CA ARG A 823 -6.90 -7.00 20.27
C ARG A 823 -5.77 -7.81 20.90
N THR A 824 -5.08 -7.19 21.85
CA THR A 824 -4.14 -7.85 22.77
C THR A 824 -4.40 -7.39 24.21
N GLY A 825 -3.69 -7.97 25.16
CA GLY A 825 -3.84 -7.68 26.59
C GLY A 825 -4.61 -8.76 27.35
N ASP A 826 -4.65 -8.61 28.67
CA ASP A 826 -5.32 -9.52 29.61
C ASP A 826 -6.34 -8.73 30.45
N CYS A 827 -6.91 -9.33 31.49
CA CYS A 827 -7.89 -8.67 32.35
C CYS A 827 -7.40 -7.36 33.01
N THR A 828 -6.09 -7.11 33.05
CA THR A 828 -5.51 -5.88 33.65
C THR A 828 -5.52 -4.70 32.68
N GLY A 829 -5.86 -4.94 31.42
CA GLY A 829 -5.89 -3.92 30.38
C GLY A 829 -5.87 -4.51 28.99
N HIS A 830 -6.64 -3.90 28.10
CA HIS A 830 -6.78 -4.32 26.71
C HIS A 830 -6.23 -3.25 25.78
N LYS A 831 -5.66 -3.70 24.66
CA LYS A 831 -5.20 -2.85 23.58
C LYS A 831 -5.89 -3.23 22.29
N TRP A 832 -6.69 -2.32 21.74
CA TRP A 832 -7.26 -2.46 20.40
C TRP A 832 -6.47 -1.61 19.43
N SER A 833 -5.93 -2.25 18.40
CA SER A 833 -5.24 -1.61 17.28
C SER A 833 -6.23 -1.46 16.13
N VAL A 834 -6.65 -0.22 15.85
CA VAL A 834 -7.59 0.12 14.79
C VAL A 834 -6.81 0.64 13.59
N THR A 835 -6.96 -0.01 12.44
CA THR A 835 -6.31 0.38 11.17
C THR A 835 -7.36 0.75 10.13
N TRP A 836 -7.26 1.93 9.51
CA TRP A 836 -8.20 2.37 8.47
C TRP A 836 -7.74 1.89 7.10
N LEU A 837 -8.57 1.11 6.42
CA LEU A 837 -8.23 0.49 5.13
C LEU A 837 -8.76 1.26 3.92
N THR A 838 -9.80 2.08 4.11
CA THR A 838 -10.46 2.79 3.00
C THR A 838 -10.43 4.30 3.12
N VAL A 839 -10.21 4.86 4.32
CA VAL A 839 -10.14 6.30 4.53
C VAL A 839 -8.66 6.71 4.47
N PRO A 840 -8.23 7.47 3.44
CA PRO A 840 -6.83 7.85 3.27
C PRO A 840 -6.45 9.07 4.09
N GLY A 841 -5.14 9.33 4.20
CA GLY A 841 -4.58 10.48 4.89
C GLY A 841 -4.39 10.27 6.39
N GLU A 842 -3.76 11.25 7.04
CA GLU A 842 -3.63 11.30 8.49
C GLU A 842 -4.99 11.65 9.12
N LEU A 843 -5.42 10.86 10.11
CA LEU A 843 -6.76 10.97 10.69
C LEU A 843 -6.70 11.47 12.14
N PRO A 844 -7.70 12.25 12.60
CA PRO A 844 -7.75 12.67 13.99
C PRO A 844 -7.86 11.46 14.91
N LEU A 845 -7.30 11.57 16.11
CA LEU A 845 -7.39 10.53 17.13
C LEU A 845 -8.86 10.24 17.48
N ILE A 846 -9.16 8.96 17.74
CA ILE A 846 -10.40 8.59 18.42
C ILE A 846 -10.41 9.25 19.80
N GLU A 847 -11.53 9.88 20.15
CA GLU A 847 -11.71 10.62 21.40
C GLU A 847 -12.36 9.72 22.45
N VAL A 848 -11.83 9.75 23.67
CA VAL A 848 -12.48 9.13 24.84
C VAL A 848 -13.36 10.19 25.49
N THR A 849 -14.68 9.99 25.45
CA THR A 849 -15.66 10.99 25.93
C THR A 849 -16.13 10.73 27.35
N SER A 850 -16.19 9.47 27.78
CA SER A 850 -16.50 9.10 29.16
C SER A 850 -15.81 7.81 29.57
N THR A 851 -15.40 7.76 30.84
CA THR A 851 -14.85 6.59 31.52
C THR A 851 -15.59 6.30 32.83
N THR A 852 -16.73 6.95 33.08
CA THR A 852 -17.43 6.94 34.38
C THR A 852 -18.03 5.59 34.75
N GLU A 853 -18.31 4.75 33.75
CA GLU A 853 -18.88 3.40 33.93
C GLU A 853 -17.80 2.30 33.87
N LEU A 854 -16.52 2.66 33.91
CA LEU A 854 -15.44 1.69 34.03
C LEU A 854 -15.27 1.25 35.48
N HIS A 855 -15.03 -0.04 35.67
CA HIS A 855 -14.75 -0.67 36.95
C HIS A 855 -13.35 -1.26 36.95
N GLY A 856 -12.64 -1.10 38.06
CA GLY A 856 -11.24 -1.51 38.26
C GLY A 856 -10.50 -0.57 39.23
N SER A 857 -9.26 -0.93 39.58
CA SER A 857 -8.40 -0.12 40.44
C SER A 857 -7.78 1.04 39.63
N SER A 858 -8.41 2.21 39.60
CA SER A 858 -7.90 3.41 38.89
C SER A 858 -7.74 3.19 37.37
N VAL A 859 -8.83 2.82 36.69
CA VAL A 859 -8.78 2.53 35.24
C VAL A 859 -8.42 3.79 34.44
N THR A 860 -7.48 3.66 33.51
CA THR A 860 -7.16 4.69 32.52
C THR A 860 -7.45 4.21 31.11
N VAL A 861 -7.92 5.12 30.26
CA VAL A 861 -8.10 4.88 28.82
C VAL A 861 -7.25 5.89 28.07
N ALA A 862 -6.44 5.41 27.13
CA ALA A 862 -5.59 6.25 26.32
C ALA A 862 -5.72 5.86 24.85
N VAL A 863 -5.79 6.87 23.97
CA VAL A 863 -5.71 6.70 22.53
C VAL A 863 -4.39 7.27 22.05
N LYS A 864 -3.67 6.50 21.21
CA LYS A 864 -2.39 6.92 20.62
C LYS A 864 -2.35 6.54 19.15
N GLU A 865 -1.83 7.44 18.33
CA GLU A 865 -1.42 7.12 16.96
C GLU A 865 -0.18 6.22 17.00
N GLU A 866 -0.24 5.07 16.33
CA GLU A 866 0.93 4.23 16.05
C GLU A 866 1.53 4.51 14.68
N THR A 867 0.70 4.85 13.70
CA THR A 867 1.14 5.16 12.33
C THR A 867 0.20 6.18 11.72
N ALA A 868 0.72 7.37 11.43
CA ALA A 868 0.02 8.37 10.63
C ALA A 868 -0.23 7.86 9.20
N GLY A 869 -1.48 7.95 8.75
CA GLY A 869 -1.86 7.67 7.38
C GLY A 869 -1.35 8.72 6.38
N GLY A 870 -1.52 8.48 5.09
CA GLY A 870 -1.10 9.39 4.02
C GLY A 870 0.04 8.82 3.16
N LEU A 871 0.88 9.67 2.58
CA LEU A 871 1.96 9.24 1.68
C LEU A 871 3.32 9.33 2.36
N PHE A 872 4.06 8.24 2.41
CA PHE A 872 5.45 8.22 2.83
C PHE A 872 6.36 7.81 1.68
N TYR A 873 7.03 8.79 1.08
CA TYR A 873 8.03 8.55 0.05
C TYR A 873 9.32 8.05 0.71
N ASN A 874 9.75 6.84 0.36
CA ASN A 874 10.95 6.24 0.91
C ASN A 874 11.68 5.35 -0.13
N PRO A 875 12.88 5.75 -0.59
CA PRO A 875 13.52 7.05 -0.36
C PRO A 875 12.75 8.20 -1.04
N LEU A 876 13.05 9.45 -0.66
CA LEU A 876 12.52 10.64 -1.30
C LEU A 876 12.95 10.66 -2.80
N PRO A 877 12.01 10.65 -3.76
CA PRO A 877 12.32 10.44 -5.16
C PRO A 877 12.80 11.71 -5.88
N GLY A 878 13.64 11.52 -6.91
CA GLY A 878 14.29 12.61 -7.65
C GLY A 878 13.37 13.60 -8.34
N ASN A 879 12.17 13.20 -8.74
CA ASN A 879 11.18 14.11 -9.35
C ASN A 879 10.75 15.24 -8.39
N LEU A 880 10.80 15.00 -7.07
CA LEU A 880 10.55 16.01 -6.03
C LEU A 880 11.80 16.82 -5.67
N LEU A 881 12.92 16.60 -6.35
CA LEU A 881 14.23 17.14 -6.00
C LEU A 881 14.84 17.94 -7.15
N ARG A 882 15.60 18.99 -6.82
CA ARG A 882 16.42 19.75 -7.76
C ARG A 882 17.85 19.85 -7.25
N THR A 883 18.84 19.58 -8.07
CA THR A 883 20.26 19.63 -7.70
C THR A 883 20.64 21.04 -7.27
N HIS A 884 21.45 21.15 -6.23
CA HIS A 884 21.96 22.44 -5.76
C HIS A 884 23.20 22.84 -6.56
N HIS A 885 23.17 24.01 -7.21
CA HIS A 885 24.29 24.57 -7.98
C HIS A 885 24.46 26.06 -7.68
N LYS A 886 25.71 26.55 -7.76
CA LYS A 886 26.05 27.97 -7.61
C LYS A 886 25.70 28.81 -8.83
N THR A 887 25.65 28.20 -10.01
CA THR A 887 25.26 28.84 -11.28
C THR A 887 23.88 28.35 -11.72
N PRO A 888 23.10 29.19 -12.41
CA PRO A 888 21.84 28.76 -12.98
C PRO A 888 22.04 27.55 -13.89
N GLN A 889 21.14 26.57 -13.81
CA GLN A 889 21.17 25.40 -14.67
C GLN A 889 19.97 25.45 -15.62
N VAL A 890 20.15 24.95 -16.84
CA VAL A 890 19.07 24.65 -17.76
C VAL A 890 18.47 23.30 -17.36
N THR A 891 17.17 23.30 -17.10
CA THR A 891 16.36 22.11 -16.84
C THR A 891 15.44 21.84 -18.01
N VAL A 892 15.33 20.57 -18.37
CA VAL A 892 14.43 20.04 -19.40
C VAL A 892 13.36 19.19 -18.71
N THR A 893 12.12 19.30 -19.14
CA THR A 893 11.00 18.52 -18.59
C THR A 893 10.31 17.70 -19.67
N VAL A 894 9.84 16.51 -19.30
CA VAL A 894 8.99 15.66 -20.14
C VAL A 894 7.80 15.23 -19.28
N ASN A 895 6.58 15.53 -19.73
CA ASN A 895 5.35 15.34 -18.95
C ASN A 895 5.45 15.95 -17.53
N ASP A 896 5.97 17.17 -17.42
CA ASP A 896 6.22 17.92 -16.17
C ASP A 896 7.23 17.27 -15.20
N ILE A 897 7.88 16.18 -15.59
CA ILE A 897 8.94 15.55 -14.81
C ILE A 897 10.30 16.11 -15.26
N PRO A 898 11.11 16.68 -14.36
CA PRO A 898 12.45 17.15 -14.68
C PRO A 898 13.34 15.97 -15.08
N ILE A 899 14.17 16.19 -16.08
CA ILE A 899 15.15 15.22 -16.56
C ILE A 899 16.46 15.36 -15.78
N LYS A 900 17.22 14.26 -15.70
CA LYS A 900 18.56 14.24 -15.14
C LYS A 900 19.55 14.92 -16.10
N CYS A 901 20.43 15.74 -15.55
CA CYS A 901 21.61 16.24 -16.26
C CYS A 901 22.85 15.52 -15.75
N SER A 902 23.60 14.88 -16.64
CA SER A 902 24.81 14.12 -16.30
C SER A 902 26.11 14.89 -16.57
N GLY A 903 26.08 15.87 -17.47
CA GLY A 903 27.22 16.73 -17.81
C GLY A 903 27.00 18.19 -17.42
N SER A 904 27.34 19.11 -18.32
CA SER A 904 27.29 20.55 -18.01
C SER A 904 25.99 21.17 -18.53
N CYS A 905 25.09 21.49 -17.59
CA CYS A 905 23.85 22.21 -17.88
C CYS A 905 23.86 23.66 -17.37
N SER A 906 25.02 24.21 -17.03
CA SER A 906 25.12 25.59 -16.54
C SER A 906 24.86 26.60 -17.65
N TYR A 907 24.09 27.66 -17.34
CA TYR A 907 23.86 28.78 -18.25
C TYR A 907 23.96 30.10 -17.50
N THR A 908 24.66 31.09 -18.09
CA THR A 908 24.77 32.44 -17.54
C THR A 908 24.41 33.51 -18.56
N TRP A 909 23.90 34.64 -18.07
CA TRP A 909 23.71 35.84 -18.90
C TRP A 909 24.97 36.70 -18.83
N ASP A 910 25.45 37.15 -19.99
CA ASP A 910 26.66 37.93 -20.14
C ASP A 910 26.36 39.16 -21.01
N ASP A 911 26.42 40.34 -20.40
CA ASP A 911 26.14 41.61 -21.07
C ASP A 911 27.11 41.87 -22.24
N SER A 912 28.33 41.33 -22.19
CA SER A 912 29.30 41.43 -23.29
C SER A 912 28.90 40.63 -24.53
N LYS A 913 27.91 39.74 -24.41
CA LYS A 913 27.33 38.96 -25.51
C LYS A 913 26.07 39.60 -26.08
N THR A 914 25.57 40.69 -25.49
CA THR A 914 24.37 41.39 -25.95
C THR A 914 24.71 42.41 -27.04
N PRO A 915 24.21 42.25 -28.28
CA PRO A 915 24.34 43.28 -29.31
C PRO A 915 23.56 44.54 -28.88
N THR A 916 23.93 45.71 -29.38
CA THR A 916 23.18 46.95 -29.14
C THR A 916 22.74 47.60 -30.43
N VAL A 917 21.59 48.27 -30.42
CA VAL A 917 21.12 49.14 -31.52
C VAL A 917 21.12 50.58 -31.04
N SER A 918 21.78 51.45 -31.80
CA SER A 918 21.90 52.89 -31.54
C SER A 918 21.21 53.77 -32.58
N ALA A 919 20.83 53.25 -33.75
CA ALA A 919 20.00 53.97 -34.72
C ALA A 919 19.34 53.04 -35.74
N VAL A 920 18.23 53.49 -36.32
CA VAL A 920 17.59 52.92 -37.51
C VAL A 920 17.30 54.05 -38.50
N SER A 921 17.70 53.90 -39.75
CA SER A 921 17.47 54.91 -40.80
C SER A 921 17.30 54.27 -42.19
N PRO A 922 16.34 54.72 -43.03
CA PRO A 922 15.29 55.69 -42.69
C PRO A 922 14.26 55.11 -41.72
N THR A 923 13.51 55.97 -41.02
CA THR A 923 12.42 55.57 -40.10
C THR A 923 11.06 55.38 -40.81
N SER A 924 11.01 55.51 -42.14
CA SER A 924 9.82 55.26 -42.94
C SER A 924 10.17 54.85 -44.36
N GLY A 925 9.28 54.11 -45.02
CA GLY A 925 9.41 53.79 -46.44
C GLY A 925 8.49 52.67 -46.92
N ALA A 926 8.42 52.50 -48.24
CA ALA A 926 7.65 51.44 -48.87
C ALA A 926 8.41 50.10 -48.82
N ALA A 927 7.72 49.00 -49.13
CA ALA A 927 8.37 47.69 -49.29
C ALA A 927 9.53 47.77 -50.30
N GLY A 928 10.66 47.15 -49.97
CA GLY A 928 11.88 47.15 -50.79
C GLY A 928 12.86 48.29 -50.49
N VAL A 929 12.52 49.25 -49.63
CA VAL A 929 13.48 50.29 -49.18
C VAL A 929 14.64 49.65 -48.41
N GLU A 930 15.84 50.17 -48.59
CA GLU A 930 17.01 49.78 -47.79
C GLU A 930 16.97 50.50 -46.44
N VAL A 931 17.10 49.72 -45.36
CA VAL A 931 17.11 50.14 -43.97
C VAL A 931 18.46 49.81 -43.37
N THR A 932 19.14 50.83 -42.86
CA THR A 932 20.40 50.71 -42.12
C THR A 932 20.11 50.74 -40.62
N VAL A 933 20.55 49.69 -39.93
CA VAL A 933 20.56 49.60 -38.48
C VAL A 933 21.99 49.79 -38.00
N THR A 934 22.24 50.79 -37.17
CA THR A 934 23.56 51.06 -36.56
C THR A 934 23.57 50.60 -35.11
N GLY A 935 24.70 50.09 -34.65
CA GLY A 935 24.83 49.50 -33.33
C GLY A 935 26.22 48.97 -33.03
N THR A 936 26.33 48.01 -32.11
CA THR A 936 27.56 47.25 -31.86
C THR A 936 27.25 45.79 -31.57
N GLY A 937 28.23 44.91 -31.78
CA GLY A 937 28.10 43.49 -31.45
C GLY A 937 27.30 42.69 -32.47
N PHE A 938 27.09 43.21 -33.68
CA PHE A 938 26.54 42.46 -34.81
C PHE A 938 27.53 41.38 -35.31
N ASP A 939 27.12 40.53 -36.25
CA ASP A 939 28.00 39.55 -36.88
C ASP A 939 28.41 40.05 -38.27
N GLY A 940 29.59 40.68 -38.35
CA GLY A 940 30.14 41.14 -39.62
C GLY A 940 30.73 40.03 -40.50
N ALA A 941 30.97 38.83 -39.96
CA ALA A 941 31.57 37.72 -40.70
C ALA A 941 30.52 36.89 -41.45
N THR A 942 29.34 36.69 -40.85
CA THR A 942 28.23 35.90 -41.41
C THR A 942 26.94 36.71 -41.32
N LYS A 943 26.59 37.41 -42.42
CA LYS A 943 25.45 38.33 -42.41
C LYS A 943 24.12 37.64 -42.06
N GLU A 944 23.94 36.38 -42.44
CA GLU A 944 22.73 35.58 -42.21
C GLU A 944 22.47 35.33 -40.72
N ASN A 945 23.48 35.49 -39.87
CA ASN A 945 23.32 35.42 -38.42
C ASN A 945 22.61 36.66 -37.86
N ASN A 946 22.56 37.76 -38.59
CA ASN A 946 21.81 38.95 -38.18
C ASN A 946 20.38 38.83 -38.70
N VAL A 947 19.43 38.73 -37.78
CA VAL A 947 18.00 38.66 -38.08
C VAL A 947 17.38 40.00 -37.73
N VAL A 948 16.88 40.71 -38.74
CA VAL A 948 16.14 41.97 -38.58
C VAL A 948 14.69 41.76 -39.00
N LYS A 949 13.77 42.18 -38.15
CA LYS A 949 12.33 42.19 -38.44
C LYS A 949 11.77 43.58 -38.22
N ILE A 950 10.77 43.95 -39.02
CA ILE A 950 9.98 45.16 -38.86
C ILE A 950 8.55 44.71 -38.53
N GLY A 951 8.18 44.76 -37.25
CA GLY A 951 7.05 44.01 -36.71
C GLY A 951 7.27 42.50 -36.91
N ASN A 952 6.35 41.84 -37.61
CA ASN A 952 6.47 40.42 -37.96
C ASN A 952 7.05 40.17 -39.36
N ILE A 953 7.46 41.23 -40.08
CA ILE A 953 7.95 41.15 -41.46
C ILE A 953 9.47 41.08 -41.47
N THR A 954 10.03 40.11 -42.17
CA THR A 954 11.49 39.97 -42.31
C THR A 954 12.07 41.14 -43.11
N CYS A 955 13.13 41.78 -42.58
CA CYS A 955 13.99 42.69 -43.33
C CYS A 955 15.20 41.89 -43.83
N ASN A 956 15.29 41.67 -45.14
CA ASN A 956 16.28 40.76 -45.70
C ASN A 956 17.67 41.40 -45.68
N VAL A 957 18.57 40.91 -44.85
CA VAL A 957 19.92 41.47 -44.65
C VAL A 957 20.76 41.36 -45.92
N SER A 958 21.15 42.51 -46.48
CA SER A 958 22.01 42.63 -47.66
C SER A 958 23.49 42.53 -47.29
N SER A 959 23.90 43.20 -46.21
CA SER A 959 25.27 43.18 -45.66
C SER A 959 25.27 43.50 -44.16
N ALA A 960 26.29 43.02 -43.45
CA ALA A 960 26.52 43.38 -42.04
C ALA A 960 28.00 43.59 -41.76
N THR A 961 28.29 44.47 -40.80
CA THR A 961 29.58 44.63 -40.12
C THR A 961 29.33 44.50 -38.61
N ASP A 962 30.35 44.62 -37.77
CA ASP A 962 30.15 44.59 -36.31
C ASP A 962 29.32 45.77 -35.76
N THR A 963 29.14 46.83 -36.56
CA THR A 963 28.46 48.07 -36.15
C THR A 963 27.29 48.50 -37.04
N GLU A 964 27.09 47.87 -38.19
CA GLU A 964 26.03 48.24 -39.14
C GLU A 964 25.41 47.01 -39.80
N ILE A 965 24.08 46.97 -39.92
CA ILE A 965 23.32 46.00 -40.72
C ILE A 965 22.54 46.78 -41.76
N ASN A 966 22.73 46.45 -43.04
CA ASN A 966 21.85 46.91 -44.11
C ASN A 966 20.89 45.79 -44.46
N CYS A 967 19.60 46.09 -44.52
CA CYS A 967 18.57 45.14 -44.88
C CYS A 967 17.50 45.78 -45.77
N THR A 968 16.79 44.98 -46.55
CA THR A 968 15.70 45.45 -47.40
C THR A 968 14.35 45.13 -46.75
N ALA A 969 13.53 46.16 -46.54
CA ALA A 969 12.24 46.02 -45.88
C ALA A 969 11.33 45.07 -46.67
N GLY A 970 10.85 43.99 -46.03
CA GLY A 970 9.92 43.05 -46.64
C GLY A 970 8.55 43.65 -46.91
N MET A 971 7.66 42.87 -47.55
CA MET A 971 6.30 43.32 -47.83
C MET A 971 5.46 43.36 -46.56
N GLY A 972 5.06 44.57 -46.14
CA GLY A 972 4.26 44.83 -44.95
C GLY A 972 3.09 45.77 -45.22
N PRO A 973 1.98 45.69 -44.45
CA PRO A 973 0.90 46.66 -44.53
C PRO A 973 1.36 48.01 -43.94
N ALA A 974 0.83 49.10 -44.50
CA ALA A 974 1.18 50.45 -44.10
C ALA A 974 0.89 50.74 -42.60
N GLY A 975 1.66 51.67 -42.05
CA GLY A 975 1.59 52.09 -40.65
C GLY A 975 2.83 51.72 -39.81
N PRO A 976 2.86 52.15 -38.53
CA PRO A 976 4.02 51.99 -37.67
C PRO A 976 4.24 50.55 -37.24
N ARG A 977 5.51 50.13 -37.25
CA ARG A 977 5.99 48.81 -36.85
C ARG A 977 7.33 48.95 -36.13
N THR A 978 7.53 48.18 -35.07
CA THR A 978 8.80 48.20 -34.32
C THR A 978 9.86 47.35 -35.01
N VAL A 979 11.04 47.91 -35.22
CA VAL A 979 12.23 47.19 -35.67
C VAL A 979 12.78 46.36 -34.52
N TRP A 980 13.06 45.09 -34.80
CA TRP A 980 13.62 44.14 -33.86
C TRP A 980 14.85 43.49 -34.50
N VAL A 981 15.92 43.38 -33.72
CA VAL A 981 17.20 42.85 -34.16
C VAL A 981 17.62 41.74 -33.21
N SER A 982 18.06 40.62 -33.77
CA SER A 982 18.67 39.52 -33.03
C SER A 982 19.83 38.96 -33.82
N VAL A 983 20.89 38.57 -33.13
CA VAL A 983 22.07 37.97 -33.74
C VAL A 983 22.19 36.53 -33.27
N ILE A 984 22.22 35.56 -34.19
CA ILE A 984 22.36 34.13 -33.88
C ILE A 984 23.63 33.93 -33.03
N GLY A 985 23.48 33.18 -31.93
CA GLY A 985 24.55 32.95 -30.95
C GLY A 985 24.76 34.07 -29.92
N LYS A 986 24.16 35.25 -30.10
CA LYS A 986 24.25 36.40 -29.17
C LYS A 986 22.89 36.76 -28.55
N GLY A 987 21.81 36.64 -29.32
CA GLY A 987 20.44 36.91 -28.90
C GLY A 987 19.89 38.25 -29.40
N ALA A 988 18.80 38.71 -28.78
CA ALA A 988 18.15 39.98 -29.07
C ALA A 988 19.10 41.14 -28.74
N ALA A 989 19.05 42.18 -29.56
CA ALA A 989 19.83 43.38 -29.34
C ALA A 989 19.14 44.27 -28.30
N LYS A 990 19.94 44.84 -27.40
CA LYS A 990 19.52 45.90 -26.48
C LYS A 990 19.40 47.22 -27.23
N VAL A 991 18.27 47.90 -27.05
CA VAL A 991 18.03 49.21 -27.67
C VAL A 991 18.49 50.29 -26.69
N ASP A 992 19.29 51.25 -27.17
CA ASP A 992 19.62 52.44 -26.37
C ASP A 992 18.36 53.26 -26.11
N GLU A 993 18.11 53.67 -24.85
CA GLU A 993 16.84 54.26 -24.40
C GLU A 993 16.44 55.53 -25.18
N SER A 994 17.42 56.21 -25.79
CA SER A 994 17.21 57.42 -26.58
C SER A 994 16.77 57.18 -28.04
N VAL A 995 16.69 55.92 -28.47
CA VAL A 995 16.49 55.53 -29.88
C VAL A 995 15.06 55.06 -30.11
N SER A 996 14.38 55.66 -31.08
CA SER A 996 13.12 55.11 -31.58
C SER A 996 13.40 53.95 -32.54
N MET A 997 12.76 52.82 -32.27
CA MET A 997 12.77 51.64 -33.15
C MET A 997 11.54 51.60 -34.06
N ASP A 998 10.78 52.69 -34.18
CA ASP A 998 9.60 52.72 -35.06
C ASP A 998 10.01 52.91 -36.52
N PHE A 999 9.50 52.02 -37.37
CA PHE A 999 9.54 52.13 -38.81
C PHE A 999 8.11 52.23 -39.35
N GLU A 1000 7.83 53.28 -40.09
CA GLU A 1000 6.53 53.50 -40.73
C GLU A 1000 6.53 52.94 -42.16
N TYR A 1001 5.82 51.82 -42.37
CA TYR A 1001 5.56 51.33 -43.72
C TYR A 1001 4.63 52.30 -44.45
N THR A 1002 5.03 52.76 -45.62
CA THR A 1002 4.18 53.62 -46.47
C THR A 1002 3.47 52.81 -47.55
N ALA A 1003 2.22 53.17 -47.83
CA ALA A 1003 1.48 52.62 -48.96
C ALA A 1003 1.83 53.37 -50.26
N ALA A 1004 1.84 52.64 -51.37
CA ALA A 1004 2.11 53.20 -52.69
C ALA A 1004 1.08 52.68 -53.70
N LEU A 1005 0.52 53.59 -54.51
CA LEU A 1005 -0.32 53.28 -55.66
C LEU A 1005 0.55 53.31 -56.93
N THR A 1006 0.59 52.22 -57.68
CA THR A 1006 1.45 52.12 -58.88
C THR A 1006 0.66 52.06 -60.18
N ALA A 1007 -0.44 51.31 -60.23
CA ALA A 1007 -1.22 51.15 -61.45
C ALA A 1007 -2.67 50.77 -61.17
N ILE A 1008 -3.53 50.91 -62.19
CA ILE A 1008 -4.89 50.35 -62.20
C ILE A 1008 -5.15 49.57 -63.49
N SER A 1009 -6.06 48.60 -63.43
CA SER A 1009 -6.54 47.88 -64.60
C SER A 1009 -7.98 47.38 -64.40
N PRO A 1010 -8.90 47.61 -65.35
CA PRO A 1010 -8.73 48.40 -66.58
C PRO A 1010 -8.66 49.92 -66.31
N THR A 1011 -8.14 50.70 -67.25
CA THR A 1011 -8.06 52.18 -67.16
C THR A 1011 -9.28 52.93 -67.70
N SER A 1012 -10.29 52.21 -68.21
CA SER A 1012 -11.53 52.81 -68.72
C SER A 1012 -12.71 51.85 -68.62
N GLY A 1013 -13.92 52.40 -68.74
CA GLY A 1013 -15.17 51.65 -68.60
C GLY A 1013 -16.42 52.46 -68.94
N GLY A 1014 -17.58 51.80 -69.00
CA GLY A 1014 -18.86 52.49 -69.25
C GLY A 1014 -19.33 53.34 -68.07
N ILE A 1015 -20.15 54.36 -68.35
CA ILE A 1015 -20.71 55.31 -67.36
C ILE A 1015 -21.62 54.63 -66.32
N GLY A 1016 -22.11 53.41 -66.60
CA GLY A 1016 -22.96 52.62 -65.69
C GLY A 1016 -22.22 52.01 -64.49
N GLY A 1017 -20.90 52.10 -64.42
CA GLY A 1017 -20.10 51.45 -63.37
C GLY A 1017 -20.15 49.93 -63.45
N GLY A 1018 -19.86 49.23 -62.35
CA GLY A 1018 -19.95 47.76 -62.28
C GLY A 1018 -18.71 46.99 -62.72
N ILE A 1019 -17.68 47.68 -63.20
CA ILE A 1019 -16.42 47.05 -63.62
C ILE A 1019 -15.58 46.72 -62.38
N ALA A 1020 -14.97 45.53 -62.37
CA ALA A 1020 -13.97 45.18 -61.38
C ALA A 1020 -12.65 45.88 -61.71
N LEU A 1021 -12.31 46.91 -60.94
CA LEU A 1021 -11.05 47.63 -61.00
C LEU A 1021 -10.04 46.93 -60.09
N THR A 1022 -8.89 46.56 -60.65
CA THR A 1022 -7.73 46.11 -59.88
C THR A 1022 -6.78 47.28 -59.73
N VAL A 1023 -6.53 47.67 -58.49
CA VAL A 1023 -5.58 48.70 -58.07
C VAL A 1023 -4.33 47.99 -57.58
N THR A 1024 -3.21 48.22 -58.23
CA THR A 1024 -1.91 47.60 -57.92
C THR A 1024 -1.01 48.59 -57.21
N GLY A 1025 -0.24 48.10 -56.25
CA GLY A 1025 0.64 48.90 -55.41
C GLY A 1025 1.37 48.10 -54.35
N ALA A 1026 1.68 48.74 -53.22
CA ALA A 1026 2.33 48.13 -52.07
C ALA A 1026 1.76 48.71 -50.76
N GLY A 1027 1.78 47.92 -49.70
CA GLY A 1027 1.39 48.36 -48.36
C GLY A 1027 -0.11 48.33 -48.07
N PHE A 1028 -0.92 47.76 -48.95
CA PHE A 1028 -2.37 47.76 -48.79
C PHE A 1028 -2.85 46.79 -47.71
N ASP A 1029 -3.93 47.19 -47.04
CA ASP A 1029 -4.67 46.37 -46.08
C ASP A 1029 -6.16 46.72 -46.11
N SER A 1030 -6.95 46.07 -45.27
CA SER A 1030 -8.41 46.26 -45.23
C SER A 1030 -8.87 47.66 -44.81
N SER A 1031 -7.98 48.53 -44.32
CA SER A 1031 -8.31 49.91 -43.96
C SER A 1031 -8.23 50.89 -45.13
N HIS A 1032 -7.66 50.46 -46.27
CA HIS A 1032 -7.53 51.28 -47.46
C HIS A 1032 -8.83 51.31 -48.27
N VAL A 1033 -9.28 52.52 -48.61
CA VAL A 1033 -10.49 52.76 -49.40
C VAL A 1033 -10.12 53.38 -50.74
N VAL A 1034 -10.47 52.72 -51.84
CA VAL A 1034 -10.28 53.26 -53.20
C VAL A 1034 -11.40 54.25 -53.51
N LYS A 1035 -11.04 55.48 -53.88
CA LYS A 1035 -11.95 56.56 -54.27
C LYS A 1035 -11.70 56.99 -55.70
N LEU A 1036 -12.79 57.26 -56.42
CA LEU A 1036 -12.81 57.90 -57.72
C LEU A 1036 -13.35 59.33 -57.58
N ASP A 1037 -12.81 60.27 -58.33
CA ASP A 1037 -13.23 61.70 -58.32
C ASP A 1037 -13.30 62.30 -56.89
N GLY A 1038 -12.38 61.88 -56.02
CA GLY A 1038 -12.26 62.34 -54.63
C GLY A 1038 -13.38 61.92 -53.66
N SER A 1039 -14.55 61.46 -54.13
CA SER A 1039 -15.71 61.16 -53.28
C SER A 1039 -16.39 59.81 -53.55
N ASP A 1040 -16.31 59.31 -54.78
CA ASP A 1040 -17.01 58.08 -55.17
C ASP A 1040 -16.27 56.84 -54.68
N ILE A 1041 -16.91 56.09 -53.79
CA ILE A 1041 -16.31 54.90 -53.18
C ILE A 1041 -16.35 53.72 -54.16
N CYS A 1042 -15.18 53.22 -54.54
CA CYS A 1042 -15.07 51.95 -55.24
C CYS A 1042 -15.30 50.81 -54.24
N LYS A 1043 -16.37 50.03 -54.44
CA LYS A 1043 -16.76 49.01 -53.46
C LYS A 1043 -15.77 47.84 -53.47
N THR A 1044 -14.91 47.76 -52.47
CA THR A 1044 -13.88 46.72 -52.33
C THR A 1044 -14.46 45.30 -52.36
N GLN A 1045 -13.85 44.44 -53.18
CA GLN A 1045 -14.12 43.00 -53.27
C GLN A 1045 -13.06 42.20 -52.51
N SER A 1046 -11.78 42.52 -52.70
CA SER A 1046 -10.67 41.89 -51.97
C SER A 1046 -9.48 42.85 -51.83
N VAL A 1047 -8.67 42.63 -50.79
CA VAL A 1047 -7.43 43.36 -50.56
C VAL A 1047 -6.32 42.37 -50.25
N SER A 1048 -5.16 42.59 -50.85
CA SER A 1048 -3.88 41.97 -50.49
C SER A 1048 -2.83 43.07 -50.38
N LEU A 1049 -1.63 42.75 -49.86
CA LEU A 1049 -0.52 43.71 -49.73
C LEU A 1049 -0.13 44.41 -51.04
N THR A 1050 -0.49 43.85 -52.19
CA THR A 1050 -0.14 44.38 -53.52
C THR A 1050 -1.32 44.80 -54.38
N ASN A 1051 -2.54 44.35 -54.06
CA ASN A 1051 -3.69 44.59 -54.91
C ASN A 1051 -4.95 44.87 -54.10
N ILE A 1052 -5.71 45.87 -54.50
CA ILE A 1052 -7.09 46.07 -54.09
C ILE A 1052 -7.97 45.83 -55.31
N THR A 1053 -8.92 44.90 -55.23
CA THR A 1053 -9.96 44.77 -56.26
C THR A 1053 -11.25 45.39 -55.77
N CYS A 1054 -11.91 46.21 -56.58
CA CYS A 1054 -13.12 46.92 -56.19
C CYS A 1054 -14.07 47.12 -57.38
N VAL A 1055 -15.34 47.39 -57.12
CA VAL A 1055 -16.35 47.67 -58.17
C VAL A 1055 -16.51 49.17 -58.33
N VAL A 1056 -16.22 49.65 -59.54
CA VAL A 1056 -16.36 51.07 -59.93
C VAL A 1056 -17.85 51.48 -59.87
N PRO A 1057 -18.22 52.60 -59.23
CA PRO A 1057 -19.58 53.11 -59.23
C PRO A 1057 -19.96 53.73 -60.59
N ALA A 1058 -21.23 54.08 -60.77
CA ALA A 1058 -21.67 54.82 -61.95
C ALA A 1058 -21.27 56.30 -61.84
N HIS A 1059 -20.87 56.92 -62.94
CA HIS A 1059 -20.41 58.31 -62.97
C HIS A 1059 -20.66 58.95 -64.34
N ALA A 1060 -20.63 60.28 -64.41
CA ALA A 1060 -20.68 61.01 -65.69
C ALA A 1060 -19.44 60.71 -66.55
N GLU A 1061 -19.57 60.91 -67.86
CA GLU A 1061 -18.48 60.74 -68.83
C GLU A 1061 -17.29 61.67 -68.51
N GLY A 1062 -16.07 61.14 -68.61
CA GLY A 1062 -14.84 61.87 -68.33
C GLY A 1062 -13.77 61.03 -67.63
N ALA A 1063 -12.54 61.55 -67.60
CA ALA A 1063 -11.44 60.97 -66.83
C ALA A 1063 -11.52 61.45 -65.37
N VAL A 1064 -11.41 60.53 -64.42
CA VAL A 1064 -11.40 60.82 -62.98
C VAL A 1064 -10.15 60.26 -62.31
N ASP A 1065 -9.67 60.94 -61.28
CA ASP A 1065 -8.55 60.47 -60.46
C ASP A 1065 -8.96 59.22 -59.66
N VAL A 1066 -8.06 58.23 -59.59
CA VAL A 1066 -8.15 57.11 -58.66
C VAL A 1066 -7.15 57.32 -57.53
N THR A 1067 -7.67 57.41 -56.31
CA THR A 1067 -6.88 57.61 -55.09
C THR A 1067 -7.20 56.53 -54.07
N ILE A 1068 -6.30 56.33 -53.12
CA ILE A 1068 -6.54 55.46 -51.97
C ILE A 1068 -6.52 56.33 -50.71
N GLU A 1069 -7.52 56.17 -49.85
CA GLU A 1069 -7.59 56.89 -48.58
C GLU A 1069 -7.38 55.92 -47.41
N GLN A 1070 -6.55 56.34 -46.45
CA GLN A 1070 -6.34 55.65 -45.18
C GLN A 1070 -6.17 56.72 -44.07
N ASN A 1071 -7.00 56.69 -43.02
CA ASN A 1071 -6.91 57.62 -41.87
C ASN A 1071 -6.83 59.13 -42.27
N ASN A 1072 -7.65 59.56 -43.23
CA ASN A 1072 -7.64 60.90 -43.84
C ASN A 1072 -6.38 61.29 -44.64
N THR A 1073 -5.47 60.35 -44.87
CA THR A 1073 -4.32 60.52 -45.77
C THR A 1073 -4.69 59.99 -47.15
N VAL A 1074 -4.46 60.80 -48.18
CA VAL A 1074 -4.71 60.44 -49.58
C VAL A 1074 -3.40 59.97 -50.22
N ILE A 1075 -3.40 58.75 -50.72
CA ILE A 1075 -2.32 58.13 -51.48
C ILE A 1075 -2.65 58.28 -52.97
N VAL A 1076 -1.75 58.94 -53.68
CA VAL A 1076 -1.81 59.20 -55.13
C VAL A 1076 -0.76 58.35 -55.85
N GLY A 1077 -0.96 58.14 -57.16
CA GLY A 1077 -0.01 57.39 -57.98
C GLY A 1077 1.36 58.08 -58.06
N SER A 1078 2.42 57.32 -58.32
CA SER A 1078 3.81 57.81 -58.39
C SER A 1078 4.02 59.00 -59.36
N ASP A 1079 3.18 59.12 -60.40
CA ASP A 1079 3.20 60.22 -61.38
C ASP A 1079 1.98 61.15 -61.28
N ASN A 1080 1.26 61.15 -60.14
CA ASN A 1080 0.06 61.96 -59.90
C ASN A 1080 -1.09 61.81 -60.95
N SER A 1081 -1.13 60.70 -61.71
CA SER A 1081 -2.01 60.59 -62.90
C SER A 1081 -2.64 59.20 -63.11
N VAL A 1082 -2.92 58.47 -62.03
CA VAL A 1082 -3.65 57.19 -62.14
C VAL A 1082 -5.13 57.48 -62.37
N MET A 1083 -5.52 57.56 -63.65
CA MET A 1083 -6.85 57.96 -64.09
C MET A 1083 -7.70 56.78 -64.54
N PHE A 1084 -8.98 56.78 -64.18
CA PHE A 1084 -10.00 55.92 -64.79
C PHE A 1084 -10.91 56.75 -65.70
N THR A 1085 -11.12 56.33 -66.94
CA THR A 1085 -11.94 57.06 -67.91
C THR A 1085 -13.32 56.43 -68.09
N TYR A 1086 -14.37 57.14 -67.70
CA TYR A 1086 -15.75 56.78 -68.02
C TYR A 1086 -16.10 57.19 -69.45
N GLN A 1087 -16.52 56.22 -70.27
CA GLN A 1087 -16.79 56.40 -71.69
C GLN A 1087 -18.26 56.10 -72.00
N ASN A 1088 -18.98 57.11 -72.47
CA ASN A 1088 -20.38 56.94 -72.80
C ASN A 1088 -20.58 56.04 -74.03
N GLU A 1089 -19.68 56.14 -75.02
CA GLU A 1089 -19.76 55.42 -76.30
C GLU A 1089 -19.73 53.90 -76.16
N ILE A 1090 -19.06 53.35 -75.15
CA ILE A 1090 -18.97 51.90 -74.92
C ILE A 1090 -20.02 51.39 -73.93
N THR A 1091 -20.82 52.28 -73.34
CA THR A 1091 -21.77 51.93 -72.30
C THR A 1091 -22.94 51.14 -72.90
N PRO A 1092 -23.22 49.92 -72.40
CA PRO A 1092 -24.36 49.13 -72.84
C PRO A 1092 -25.68 49.82 -72.47
N ARG A 1093 -26.60 49.98 -73.42
CA ARG A 1093 -27.90 50.64 -73.18
C ARG A 1093 -29.06 49.73 -73.54
N VAL A 1094 -30.04 49.65 -72.65
CA VAL A 1094 -31.28 48.92 -72.93
C VAL A 1094 -32.15 49.74 -73.87
N THR A 1095 -32.51 49.18 -75.02
CA THR A 1095 -33.39 49.84 -75.99
C THR A 1095 -34.83 49.31 -75.92
N ASN A 1096 -35.03 48.04 -75.58
CA ASN A 1096 -36.36 47.45 -75.48
C ASN A 1096 -36.38 46.22 -74.55
N GLN A 1097 -37.55 45.94 -73.95
CA GLN A 1097 -37.79 44.74 -73.13
C GLN A 1097 -39.09 44.07 -73.56
N SER A 1098 -39.04 42.77 -73.85
CA SER A 1098 -40.21 42.01 -74.35
C SER A 1098 -41.37 41.93 -73.37
N ILE A 1099 -41.11 41.90 -72.06
CA ILE A 1099 -42.11 41.95 -70.99
C ILE A 1099 -41.56 42.73 -69.80
N THR A 1100 -42.42 43.47 -69.10
CA THR A 1100 -42.11 44.24 -67.88
C THR A 1100 -42.88 43.77 -66.65
N THR A 1101 -43.73 42.75 -66.81
CA THR A 1101 -44.49 42.12 -65.72
C THR A 1101 -44.42 40.59 -65.85
N ALA A 1102 -44.34 39.90 -64.72
CA ALA A 1102 -44.15 38.46 -64.62
C ALA A 1102 -44.81 37.89 -63.36
N THR A 1103 -45.01 36.57 -63.32
CA THR A 1103 -45.55 35.89 -62.13
C THR A 1103 -44.46 35.69 -61.07
N PRO A 1104 -44.80 35.69 -59.77
CA PRO A 1104 -43.84 35.47 -58.68
C PRO A 1104 -43.13 34.11 -58.74
N GLN A 1105 -43.72 33.13 -59.43
CA GLN A 1105 -43.14 31.80 -59.61
C GLN A 1105 -41.91 31.78 -60.55
N GLY A 1106 -41.68 32.86 -61.31
CA GLY A 1106 -40.62 32.90 -62.32
C GLY A 1106 -40.89 32.00 -63.52
N GLY A 1107 -39.84 31.67 -64.28
CA GLY A 1107 -39.89 30.74 -65.42
C GLY A 1107 -40.28 31.36 -66.76
N GLN A 1108 -40.64 32.65 -66.79
CA GLN A 1108 -40.86 33.39 -68.04
C GLN A 1108 -39.52 33.85 -68.62
N VAL A 1109 -39.40 33.82 -69.96
CA VAL A 1109 -38.22 34.28 -70.68
C VAL A 1109 -38.38 35.75 -71.06
N VAL A 1110 -37.45 36.60 -70.64
CA VAL A 1110 -37.40 38.03 -70.99
C VAL A 1110 -36.30 38.24 -72.01
N ARG A 1111 -36.66 38.68 -73.21
CA ARG A 1111 -35.73 39.29 -74.17
C ARG A 1111 -35.51 40.76 -73.84
N ILE A 1112 -34.24 41.17 -73.79
CA ILE A 1112 -33.78 42.54 -73.58
C ILE A 1112 -32.91 42.91 -74.77
N ASP A 1113 -33.33 43.89 -75.57
CA ASP A 1113 -32.55 44.45 -76.67
C ASP A 1113 -31.60 45.51 -76.12
N ILE A 1114 -30.32 45.44 -76.51
CA ILE A 1114 -29.21 46.19 -75.91
C ILE A 1114 -28.27 46.70 -77.01
N THR A 1115 -27.94 48.00 -77.01
CA THR A 1115 -26.86 48.56 -77.83
C THR A 1115 -25.54 48.54 -77.08
N ASN A 1116 -24.41 48.51 -77.82
CA ASN A 1116 -23.06 48.36 -77.26
C ASN A 1116 -22.90 47.13 -76.37
N PHE A 1117 -23.62 46.05 -76.67
CA PHE A 1117 -23.62 44.83 -75.87
C PHE A 1117 -22.32 44.01 -76.05
N GLY A 1118 -22.18 42.94 -75.26
CA GLY A 1118 -21.00 42.08 -75.20
C GLY A 1118 -21.25 40.92 -74.24
N SER A 1119 -20.22 40.12 -73.95
CA SER A 1119 -20.32 38.99 -73.02
C SER A 1119 -20.73 39.45 -71.61
N LEU A 1120 -21.66 38.75 -70.97
CA LEU A 1120 -22.11 39.06 -69.62
C LEU A 1120 -21.22 38.43 -68.55
N SER A 1121 -20.91 39.19 -67.49
CA SER A 1121 -20.24 38.68 -66.28
C SER A 1121 -21.23 38.27 -65.19
N SER A 1122 -22.36 38.98 -65.09
CA SER A 1122 -23.44 38.62 -64.17
C SER A 1122 -24.79 39.12 -64.67
N VAL A 1123 -25.83 38.36 -64.30
CA VAL A 1123 -27.23 38.65 -64.58
C VAL A 1123 -28.01 38.44 -63.29
N LEU A 1124 -28.54 39.52 -62.72
CA LEU A 1124 -29.36 39.49 -61.53
C LEU A 1124 -30.73 40.09 -61.83
N VAL A 1125 -31.77 39.51 -61.23
CA VAL A 1125 -33.10 40.13 -61.12
C VAL A 1125 -33.34 40.36 -59.64
N GLY A 1126 -33.39 41.64 -59.24
CA GLY A 1126 -33.25 42.05 -57.85
C GLY A 1126 -31.88 41.67 -57.30
N LYS A 1127 -31.85 40.74 -56.35
CA LYS A 1127 -30.62 40.16 -55.78
C LYS A 1127 -30.35 38.72 -56.23
N THR A 1128 -31.22 38.15 -57.07
CA THR A 1128 -31.20 36.73 -57.42
C THR A 1128 -30.59 36.54 -58.80
N SER A 1129 -29.66 35.57 -58.92
CA SER A 1129 -29.04 35.23 -60.21
C SER A 1129 -30.09 34.67 -61.19
N ALA A 1130 -30.08 35.18 -62.41
CA ALA A 1130 -31.00 34.77 -63.47
C ALA A 1130 -30.24 34.04 -64.59
N PRO A 1131 -30.64 32.82 -64.97
CA PRO A 1131 -29.99 32.08 -66.06
C PRO A 1131 -30.13 32.79 -67.40
N VAL A 1132 -29.03 32.90 -68.14
CA VAL A 1132 -29.04 33.32 -69.55
C VAL A 1132 -29.54 32.14 -70.39
N VAL A 1133 -30.61 32.36 -71.15
CA VAL A 1133 -31.18 31.36 -72.08
C VAL A 1133 -30.47 31.43 -73.42
N THR A 1134 -30.36 32.63 -74.00
CA THR A 1134 -29.58 32.88 -75.21
C THR A 1134 -28.99 34.29 -75.18
N GLN A 1135 -27.85 34.47 -75.85
CA GLN A 1135 -27.18 35.76 -75.97
C GLN A 1135 -26.72 35.97 -77.42
N ASP A 1136 -26.92 37.18 -77.95
CA ASP A 1136 -26.39 37.62 -79.24
C ASP A 1136 -25.66 38.97 -79.08
N THR A 1137 -25.22 39.56 -80.17
CA THR A 1137 -24.52 40.85 -80.31
C THR A 1137 -25.34 42.06 -79.89
N ASN A 1138 -26.67 42.00 -79.96
CA ASN A 1138 -27.56 43.14 -79.68
C ASN A 1138 -28.72 42.81 -78.72
N PHE A 1139 -28.76 41.60 -78.14
CA PHE A 1139 -29.80 41.24 -77.17
C PHE A 1139 -29.37 40.09 -76.27
N VAL A 1140 -30.06 39.95 -75.14
CA VAL A 1140 -30.00 38.77 -74.28
C VAL A 1140 -31.41 38.29 -73.95
N THR A 1141 -31.60 36.98 -73.85
CA THR A 1141 -32.78 36.39 -73.23
C THR A 1141 -32.41 35.74 -71.91
N ILE A 1142 -33.14 36.07 -70.85
CA ILE A 1142 -32.92 35.54 -69.51
C ILE A 1142 -34.17 34.83 -69.01
N LEU A 1143 -33.99 33.81 -68.19
CA LEU A 1143 -35.08 33.13 -67.49
C LEU A 1143 -35.29 33.81 -66.14
N LEU A 1144 -36.49 34.33 -65.89
CA LEU A 1144 -36.78 34.99 -64.61
C LEU A 1144 -36.75 33.98 -63.46
N PRO A 1145 -35.96 34.22 -62.40
CA PRO A 1145 -35.99 33.37 -61.22
C PRO A 1145 -37.28 33.61 -60.41
N PRO A 1146 -37.69 32.67 -59.55
CA PRO A 1146 -38.77 32.90 -58.60
C PRO A 1146 -38.41 34.07 -57.67
N LEU A 1147 -39.30 35.06 -57.55
CA LEU A 1147 -39.11 36.29 -56.77
C LEU A 1147 -40.43 36.67 -56.10
N GLY A 1148 -40.38 37.21 -54.89
CA GLY A 1148 -41.59 37.70 -54.20
C GLY A 1148 -42.25 38.88 -54.92
N ASP A 1149 -43.50 39.16 -54.59
CA ASP A 1149 -44.26 40.29 -55.15
C ASP A 1149 -43.49 41.61 -54.98
N GLY A 1150 -43.30 42.35 -56.07
CA GLY A 1150 -42.62 43.64 -56.03
C GLY A 1150 -41.94 44.01 -57.34
N VAL A 1151 -41.37 45.21 -57.38
CA VAL A 1151 -40.56 45.69 -58.49
C VAL A 1151 -39.11 45.24 -58.26
N HIS A 1152 -38.60 44.42 -59.17
CA HIS A 1152 -37.21 43.94 -59.14
C HIS A 1152 -36.46 44.50 -60.35
N GLN A 1153 -35.34 45.18 -60.11
CA GLN A 1153 -34.48 45.67 -61.19
C GLN A 1153 -33.66 44.55 -61.80
N ILE A 1154 -33.46 44.59 -63.12
CA ILE A 1154 -32.57 43.67 -63.83
C ILE A 1154 -31.19 44.31 -63.90
N TYR A 1155 -30.20 43.72 -63.23
CA TYR A 1155 -28.80 44.11 -63.33
C TYR A 1155 -28.08 43.16 -64.29
N LEU A 1156 -27.66 43.67 -65.44
CA LEU A 1156 -26.75 42.94 -66.33
C LEU A 1156 -25.42 43.67 -66.35
N ASN A 1157 -24.34 42.96 -66.03
CA ASN A 1157 -22.99 43.47 -66.08
C ASN A 1157 -22.28 42.88 -67.30
N VAL A 1158 -21.80 43.75 -68.19
CA VAL A 1158 -21.10 43.36 -69.42
C VAL A 1158 -19.60 43.41 -69.17
N ILE A 1159 -18.90 42.30 -69.47
CA ILE A 1159 -17.45 42.17 -69.30
C ILE A 1159 -16.74 43.32 -70.02
N GLY A 1160 -15.91 44.06 -69.28
CA GLY A 1160 -15.14 45.19 -69.78
C GLY A 1160 -15.93 46.47 -70.05
N LYS A 1161 -17.26 46.48 -69.87
CA LYS A 1161 -18.12 47.64 -70.15
C LYS A 1161 -18.96 48.10 -68.96
N GLY A 1162 -19.26 47.20 -68.02
CA GLY A 1162 -20.00 47.54 -66.80
C GLY A 1162 -21.50 47.29 -66.88
N TYR A 1163 -22.25 47.84 -65.92
CA TYR A 1163 -23.69 47.74 -65.86
C TYR A 1163 -24.35 48.53 -67.00
N LEU A 1164 -25.50 48.02 -67.43
CA LEU A 1164 -26.39 48.70 -68.36
C LEU A 1164 -26.92 50.00 -67.79
N VAL A 1165 -27.18 50.95 -68.68
CA VAL A 1165 -27.94 52.17 -68.39
C VAL A 1165 -29.24 52.16 -69.21
N THR A 1166 -30.28 52.83 -68.71
CA THR A 1166 -31.55 53.02 -69.43
C THR A 1166 -31.64 54.46 -69.95
N ASP A 1167 -32.15 54.65 -71.15
CA ASP A 1167 -32.52 55.98 -71.64
C ASP A 1167 -33.89 56.33 -71.04
N THR A 1168 -33.87 56.98 -69.87
CA THR A 1168 -35.01 57.59 -69.12
C THR A 1168 -36.35 56.84 -69.14
#